data_AF-A0A9W7Z836-F1
#
_entry.id   AF-A0A9W7Z836-F1
#
_cell.length_a   1.000
_cell.length_b   1.000
_cell.length_c   1.000
_cell.angle_alpha   90.00
_cell.angle_beta   90.00
_cell.angle_gamma   90.00
#
_symmetry.space_group_name_H-M   'P 1'
#
loop_
_entity.id
_entity.type
_entity.pdbx_description
1 polymer ?
#
loop_
_entity_poly.entity_id
_entity_poly.type
_entity_poly.pdbx_seq_one_letter_code
_entity_poly.pdbx_strand_id
1 'polypeptide(L)'
;MANTNAADDGASQQRNVEYILLAEFDIDRGAILKHQYPRPTGADDSHLAELMLPDGAHARESDWTMFFLNQKTPDESGKVAEDGPPLLYVLNLVRTKHDKEVRRGAIVKAMAVCTRHRFIHIYQAILMLALENYYRAPTVDTLAELYKSANQMDLSCMPQLSRHETTILRFSDDQNMFEERFLQLEKEKRLVDTLSRDADRLETLHDPALAEMTTSASEESFATARRGTAAESGRSRGPSARNKDRRFFDTEIVYSGVKLPIRVPMTVYPEEIGDFSLIQLLTTFSGALAPPSGSKTTHPHLESSGQYTHPIILLMNGLLTQKRIIFLGHNKPAGEVSNYVLAAVALGSGGGGVLRGFANRAFPYTNLTNLDTLLSFPGYIAGVTNPAFEEHPEWWDLLCNINTGKVTVSPALAMPPGAGGQGKPQTDSLRRSLDSVSLSRNRSFSSREGKPDKWNNSDTEFVQDLMLAIERHYGEVAIRAKVENYVRHFMSLVPLYEYERNGSSQLGDPAHLAASDKTGVDGYAISPGDKETRDHELSFYQNRIEGFIGTQAYYNSLADYQSMQSSSVIRGIDIAHMVYCLRNSTNLDVNEVEAIYKRLDEQVVTDEQVTELLASLPQSQGGLQPLAYGFYHPSPAIRLYTVRLFQKIEGNQAGSRYRINAYNDLTPVEFHAMWGHSSAQFLEGRMVDQKVIDTPKYWYSPESRSYLGFWNFNIQGIEETTLLTLIDDVTGELAYRSFLAQGIKQEHIGFTVNLKIVKKNNTRATRLFFEATALQVTSRKVVIECMLYDTITGMLLLQAQAIFVFMPLAAIKSAKAEPKSIEDNYELSSSQALSENALYALGQVMSFLPHNTIVHKAGWLSNDSKHLRAVVDFGDNLSGPPIYVHGGILGTVLFNASALLFTRFTGIDAKSVDASERDINYHNGVPLECQNITIDATINEASSSQVTVFAKLVRQQKLFTTLKTTFTLPIPTTKL
;
A
#
# COMPACT_ATOMS: atom_id res chain seq x y z
N MET A 1 -5.97 -43.66 18.87
CA MET A 1 -6.67 -44.80 19.50
C MET A 1 -7.44 -44.28 20.70
N ALA A 2 -8.70 -44.71 20.81
CA ALA A 2 -9.62 -44.68 21.95
C ALA A 2 -9.99 -43.34 22.63
N ASN A 3 -11.21 -42.91 22.30
CA ASN A 3 -12.14 -42.11 23.11
C ASN A 3 -12.35 -42.69 24.52
N THR A 4 -12.42 -41.81 25.51
CA THR A 4 -13.36 -41.95 26.64
C THR A 4 -13.94 -40.59 26.98
N ASN A 5 -15.22 -40.42 26.63
CA ASN A 5 -16.08 -39.30 26.98
C ASN A 5 -16.30 -39.24 28.50
N ALA A 6 -15.94 -38.13 29.12
CA ALA A 6 -16.70 -37.55 30.21
C ALA A 6 -17.39 -36.31 29.63
N ALA A 7 -18.71 -36.27 29.74
CA ALA A 7 -19.54 -35.19 29.24
C ALA A 7 -19.17 -33.87 29.93
N ASP A 8 -18.54 -32.97 29.18
CA ASP A 8 -18.43 -31.56 29.52
C ASP A 8 -19.44 -30.82 28.63
N ASP A 9 -20.62 -30.56 29.21
CA ASP A 9 -21.66 -29.75 28.61
C ASP A 9 -21.15 -28.31 28.48
N GLY A 10 -20.80 -27.90 27.27
CA GLY A 10 -20.69 -26.48 26.90
C GLY A 10 -19.50 -26.17 26.01
N ALA A 11 -19.69 -26.28 24.70
CA ALA A 11 -18.94 -25.44 23.76
C ALA A 11 -19.10 -23.98 24.22
N SER A 12 -18.03 -23.40 24.75
CA SER A 12 -18.03 -22.04 25.29
C SER A 12 -18.30 -21.06 24.15
N GLN A 13 -19.57 -20.66 24.01
CA GLN A 13 -19.97 -19.50 23.20
C GLN A 13 -19.03 -18.34 23.57
N GLN A 14 -18.26 -17.84 22.61
CA GLN A 14 -17.41 -16.67 22.81
C GLN A 14 -18.31 -15.48 23.16
N ARG A 15 -18.27 -15.05 24.42
CA ARG A 15 -19.04 -13.91 24.92
C ARG A 15 -18.28 -12.63 24.62
N ASN A 16 -19.00 -11.58 24.22
CA ASN A 16 -18.42 -10.26 24.01
C ASN A 16 -18.02 -9.60 25.34
N VAL A 17 -18.84 -9.79 26.38
CA VAL A 17 -18.65 -9.25 27.72
C VAL A 17 -18.73 -10.37 28.74
N GLU A 18 -17.72 -10.46 29.60
CA GLU A 18 -17.61 -11.50 30.63
C GLU A 18 -18.31 -11.10 31.92
N TYR A 19 -18.13 -9.85 32.35
CA TYR A 19 -18.71 -9.33 33.59
C TYR A 19 -19.20 -7.88 33.45
N ILE A 20 -20.23 -7.55 34.22
CA ILE A 20 -20.64 -6.18 34.54
C ILE A 20 -20.42 -5.97 36.04
N LEU A 21 -19.75 -4.88 36.39
CA LEU A 21 -19.49 -4.50 37.78
C LEU A 21 -20.23 -3.22 38.11
N LEU A 22 -20.68 -3.11 39.36
CA LEU A 22 -21.28 -1.90 39.90
C LEU A 22 -20.69 -1.60 41.27
N ALA A 23 -20.13 -0.40 41.42
CA ALA A 23 -19.65 0.14 42.69
C ALA A 23 -20.41 1.40 43.08
N GLU A 24 -20.55 1.63 44.37
CA GLU A 24 -21.19 2.82 44.94
C GLU A 24 -20.34 3.35 46.09
N PHE A 25 -20.38 4.66 46.32
CA PHE A 25 -19.73 5.25 47.49
C PHE A 25 -20.68 5.24 48.69
N ASP A 26 -20.34 4.47 49.71
CA ASP A 26 -21.02 4.43 50.99
C ASP A 26 -20.40 5.47 51.96
N ILE A 27 -21.26 6.15 52.71
CA ILE A 27 -20.85 7.26 53.59
C ILE A 27 -20.00 6.79 54.76
N ASP A 28 -20.28 5.58 55.26
CA ASP A 28 -19.68 5.00 56.46
C ASP A 28 -18.55 4.01 56.11
N ARG A 29 -18.70 3.29 54.99
CA ARG A 29 -17.75 2.24 54.56
C ARG A 29 -16.80 2.66 53.43
N GLY A 30 -17.03 3.81 52.79
CA GLY A 30 -16.23 4.24 51.64
C GLY A 30 -16.65 3.55 50.33
N ALA A 31 -15.69 3.28 49.44
CA ALA A 31 -15.97 2.61 48.18
C ALA A 31 -16.40 1.15 48.42
N ILE A 32 -17.57 0.76 47.90
CA ILE A 32 -18.07 -0.62 47.99
C ILE A 32 -18.46 -1.16 46.62
N LEU A 33 -18.09 -2.41 46.36
CA LEU A 33 -18.58 -3.16 45.21
C LEU A 33 -19.95 -3.73 45.55
N LYS A 34 -20.99 -3.26 44.88
CA LYS A 34 -22.38 -3.60 45.23
C LYS A 34 -22.87 -4.83 44.50
N HIS A 35 -22.57 -4.93 43.20
CA HIS A 35 -23.02 -6.04 42.36
C HIS A 35 -21.94 -6.47 41.38
N GLN A 36 -21.87 -7.79 41.17
CA GLN A 36 -21.11 -8.45 40.12
C GLN A 36 -22.08 -9.33 39.34
N TYR A 37 -22.11 -9.19 38.01
CA TYR A 37 -23.02 -9.94 37.16
C TYR A 37 -22.25 -10.54 35.97
N PRO A 38 -22.54 -11.78 35.53
CA PRO A 38 -23.54 -12.71 36.05
C PRO A 38 -23.08 -13.52 37.27
N ARG A 39 -21.78 -13.52 37.55
CA ARG A 39 -21.15 -14.25 38.67
C ARG A 39 -19.98 -13.43 39.22
N PRO A 40 -19.48 -13.73 40.43
CA PRO A 40 -18.30 -13.08 40.98
C PRO A 40 -17.06 -13.27 40.07
N THR A 41 -16.25 -12.22 39.96
CA THR A 41 -15.02 -12.22 39.15
C THR A 41 -13.90 -13.06 39.77
N GLY A 42 -13.93 -13.25 41.10
CA GLY A 42 -12.85 -13.90 41.87
C GLY A 42 -11.76 -12.94 42.35
N ALA A 43 -11.81 -11.67 41.96
CA ALA A 43 -10.94 -10.62 42.52
C ALA A 43 -11.51 -10.10 43.87
N ASP A 44 -10.67 -9.45 44.67
CA ASP A 44 -11.10 -8.85 45.94
C ASP A 44 -12.09 -7.69 45.71
N ASP A 45 -13.23 -7.76 46.41
CA ASP A 45 -14.33 -6.81 46.23
C ASP A 45 -13.94 -5.38 46.64
N SER A 46 -13.11 -5.24 47.69
CA SER A 46 -12.67 -3.92 48.18
C SER A 46 -11.71 -3.29 47.16
N HIS A 47 -10.77 -4.08 46.66
CA HIS A 47 -9.84 -3.67 45.62
C HIS A 47 -10.55 -3.21 44.34
N LEU A 48 -11.53 -3.99 43.86
CA LEU A 48 -12.33 -3.61 42.69
C LEU A 48 -13.10 -2.30 42.91
N ALA A 49 -13.68 -2.11 44.09
CA ALA A 49 -14.44 -0.90 44.41
C ALA A 49 -13.57 0.37 44.32
N GLU A 50 -12.33 0.30 44.82
CA GLU A 50 -11.41 1.44 44.79
C GLU A 50 -10.89 1.76 43.38
N LEU A 51 -10.63 0.75 42.54
CA LEU A 51 -10.28 0.97 41.13
C LEU A 51 -11.46 1.56 40.34
N MET A 52 -12.68 1.17 40.68
CA MET A 52 -13.91 1.70 40.08
C MET A 52 -14.26 3.11 40.56
N LEU A 53 -13.78 3.54 41.73
CA LEU A 53 -14.05 4.86 42.32
C LEU A 53 -12.73 5.57 42.63
N PRO A 54 -12.02 6.08 41.60
CA PRO A 54 -10.68 6.61 41.74
C PRO A 54 -10.65 7.87 42.61
N ASP A 55 -9.50 8.11 43.24
CA ASP A 55 -9.26 9.31 44.05
C ASP A 55 -9.51 10.58 43.23
N GLY A 56 -10.35 11.47 43.77
CA GLY A 56 -10.73 12.73 43.11
C GLY A 56 -11.94 12.63 42.16
N ALA A 57 -12.56 11.46 41.99
CA ALA A 57 -13.78 11.31 41.17
C ALA A 57 -14.95 12.20 41.65
N HIS A 58 -15.05 12.42 42.97
CA HIS A 58 -16.10 13.23 43.59
C HIS A 58 -16.04 14.72 43.23
N ALA A 59 -14.89 15.22 42.75
CA ALA A 59 -14.71 16.60 42.33
C ALA A 59 -15.20 16.86 40.89
N ARG A 60 -15.70 15.82 40.20
CA ARG A 60 -16.07 15.85 38.78
C ARG A 60 -17.44 15.23 38.57
N GLU A 61 -18.13 15.67 37.51
CA GLU A 61 -19.44 15.09 37.14
C GLU A 61 -19.31 13.65 36.65
N SER A 62 -18.25 13.34 35.90
CA SER A 62 -17.94 11.98 35.44
C SER A 62 -16.45 11.80 35.17
N ASP A 63 -15.98 10.55 35.26
CA ASP A 63 -14.64 10.13 34.87
C ASP A 63 -14.70 8.73 34.22
N TRP A 64 -13.84 8.49 33.24
CA TRP A 64 -13.75 7.21 32.52
C TRP A 64 -12.43 6.54 32.88
N THR A 65 -12.46 5.50 33.71
CA THR A 65 -11.23 4.78 34.08
C THR A 65 -11.10 3.46 33.35
N MET A 66 -9.85 3.06 33.15
CA MET A 66 -9.51 1.76 32.61
C MET A 66 -8.59 1.04 33.60
N PHE A 67 -8.84 -0.24 33.82
CA PHE A 67 -7.95 -1.11 34.58
C PHE A 67 -8.08 -2.54 34.07
N PHE A 68 -7.12 -3.39 34.39
CA PHE A 68 -7.06 -4.76 33.88
C PHE A 68 -7.25 -5.77 35.01
N LEU A 69 -7.85 -6.92 34.68
CA LEU A 69 -8.02 -8.04 35.62
C LEU A 69 -7.30 -9.28 35.08
N ASN A 70 -6.98 -10.21 35.99
CA ASN A 70 -6.26 -11.46 35.69
C ASN A 70 -4.85 -11.22 35.13
N GLN A 71 -4.19 -10.14 35.57
CA GLN A 71 -2.79 -9.92 35.28
C GLN A 71 -1.95 -10.97 36.00
N LYS A 72 -1.02 -11.59 35.27
CA LYS A 72 -0.18 -12.67 35.80
C LYS A 72 1.23 -12.13 36.00
N THR A 73 1.78 -12.35 37.20
CA THR A 73 3.19 -12.10 37.46
C THR A 73 4.03 -13.14 36.73
N PRO A 74 5.09 -12.73 36.02
CA PRO A 74 6.05 -13.69 35.48
C PRO A 74 6.79 -14.40 36.62
N ASP A 75 7.12 -15.68 36.43
CA ASP A 75 7.93 -16.45 37.37
C ASP A 75 9.40 -16.00 37.38
N GLU A 76 10.22 -16.56 38.27
CA GLU A 76 11.66 -16.25 38.36
C GLU A 76 12.44 -16.54 37.06
N SER A 77 11.87 -17.37 36.17
CA SER A 77 12.44 -17.70 34.86
C SER A 77 11.96 -16.76 33.73
N GLY A 78 11.14 -15.75 34.04
CA GLY A 78 10.57 -14.82 33.07
C GLY A 78 9.48 -15.47 32.20
N LYS A 79 8.88 -16.58 32.64
CA LYS A 79 7.74 -17.21 31.97
C LYS A 79 6.46 -16.81 32.69
N VAL A 80 5.46 -16.45 31.91
CA VAL A 80 4.11 -16.21 32.42
C VAL A 80 3.37 -17.55 32.40
N ALA A 81 2.78 -17.94 33.53
CA ALA A 81 1.98 -19.17 33.59
C ALA A 81 0.85 -19.14 32.55
N GLU A 82 0.82 -20.13 31.65
CA GLU A 82 -0.25 -20.24 30.65
C GLU A 82 -1.60 -20.59 31.31
N ASP A 83 -1.56 -21.31 32.44
CA ASP A 83 -2.75 -21.71 33.20
C ASP A 83 -3.43 -20.53 33.90
N GLY A 84 -4.76 -20.46 33.82
CA GLY A 84 -5.59 -19.45 34.50
C GLY A 84 -6.43 -18.58 33.56
N PRO A 85 -7.31 -17.72 34.11
CA PRO A 85 -8.22 -16.91 33.30
C PRO A 85 -7.46 -15.89 32.44
N PRO A 86 -7.97 -15.56 31.24
CA PRO A 86 -7.31 -14.61 30.35
C PRO A 86 -7.36 -13.19 30.90
N LEU A 87 -6.42 -12.34 30.45
CA LEU A 87 -6.40 -10.91 30.72
C LEU A 87 -7.75 -10.28 30.28
N LEU A 88 -8.36 -9.51 31.18
CA LEU A 88 -9.60 -8.78 30.90
C LEU A 88 -9.36 -7.28 30.96
N TYR A 89 -9.92 -6.58 29.99
CA TYR A 89 -9.92 -5.13 29.91
C TYR A 89 -11.22 -4.60 30.52
N VAL A 90 -11.11 -3.69 31.48
CA VAL A 90 -12.26 -3.10 32.17
C VAL A 90 -12.40 -1.64 31.77
N LEU A 91 -13.54 -1.29 31.18
CA LEU A 91 -13.95 0.09 30.96
C LEU A 91 -14.94 0.47 32.04
N ASN A 92 -14.59 1.44 32.87
CA ASN A 92 -15.40 1.90 33.98
C ASN A 92 -15.85 3.35 33.78
N LEU A 93 -17.13 3.60 34.02
CA LEU A 93 -17.74 4.93 34.04
C LEU A 93 -18.12 5.26 35.47
N VAL A 94 -17.55 6.34 36.01
CA VAL A 94 -17.97 6.92 37.29
C VAL A 94 -18.78 8.16 37.02
N ARG A 95 -19.89 8.32 37.75
CA ARG A 95 -20.71 9.53 37.68
C ARG A 95 -21.01 10.02 39.09
N THR A 96 -20.96 11.34 39.27
CA THR A 96 -21.33 12.02 40.50
C THR A 96 -22.55 12.88 40.21
N LYS A 97 -23.64 12.64 40.94
CA LYS A 97 -24.83 13.52 40.90
C LYS A 97 -24.96 14.27 42.21
N HIS A 98 -24.91 15.59 42.16
CA HIS A 98 -25.15 16.42 43.35
C HIS A 98 -26.63 16.38 43.72
N ASP A 99 -26.91 16.00 44.95
CA ASP A 99 -28.25 15.89 45.51
C ASP A 99 -28.26 16.45 46.93
N LYS A 100 -28.99 17.55 47.13
CA LYS A 100 -29.08 18.25 48.42
C LYS A 100 -29.87 17.45 49.47
N GLU A 101 -30.66 16.46 49.05
CA GLU A 101 -31.44 15.61 49.95
C GLU A 101 -30.58 14.52 50.62
N VAL A 102 -29.39 14.24 50.09
CA VAL A 102 -28.48 13.22 50.61
C VAL A 102 -27.45 13.84 51.56
N ARG A 103 -27.09 13.12 52.64
CA ARG A 103 -26.19 13.57 53.72
C ARG A 103 -24.87 14.22 53.28
N ARG A 104 -24.25 13.78 52.18
CA ARG A 104 -23.00 14.34 51.63
C ARG A 104 -23.20 15.29 50.45
N GLY A 105 -24.44 15.62 50.08
CA GLY A 105 -24.73 16.53 48.96
C GLY A 105 -24.46 15.94 47.57
N ALA A 106 -24.08 14.66 47.47
CA ALA A 106 -23.80 13.97 46.21
C ALA A 106 -23.94 12.46 46.33
N ILE A 107 -24.28 11.81 45.21
CA ILE A 107 -24.37 10.37 45.02
C ILE A 107 -23.36 9.96 43.94
N VAL A 108 -22.38 9.14 44.31
CA VAL A 108 -21.34 8.65 43.39
C VAL A 108 -21.58 7.17 43.12
N LYS A 109 -21.71 6.82 41.84
CA LYS A 109 -21.88 5.44 41.37
C LYS A 109 -20.98 5.18 40.17
N ALA A 110 -20.50 3.96 40.07
CA ALA A 110 -19.67 3.50 38.97
C ALA A 110 -20.20 2.20 38.38
N MET A 111 -20.15 2.08 37.06
CA MET A 111 -20.54 0.88 36.33
C MET A 111 -19.46 0.54 35.30
N ALA A 112 -19.06 -0.73 35.24
CA ALA A 112 -17.99 -1.17 34.37
C ALA A 112 -18.37 -2.39 33.53
N VAL A 113 -17.78 -2.45 32.33
CA VAL A 113 -17.82 -3.61 31.42
C VAL A 113 -16.44 -4.27 31.41
N CYS A 114 -16.40 -5.57 31.67
CA CYS A 114 -15.19 -6.39 31.57
C CYS A 114 -15.25 -7.26 30.30
N THR A 115 -14.29 -7.08 29.40
CA THR A 115 -14.28 -7.73 28.09
C THR A 115 -12.87 -8.20 27.70
N ARG A 116 -12.81 -9.16 26.76
CA ARG A 116 -11.57 -9.59 26.10
C ARG A 116 -11.25 -8.76 24.85
N HIS A 117 -12.21 -7.94 24.40
CA HIS A 117 -12.04 -7.08 23.24
C HIS A 117 -11.10 -5.94 23.57
N ARG A 118 -10.17 -5.63 22.67
CA ARG A 118 -9.23 -4.51 22.85
C ARG A 118 -9.86 -3.16 22.55
N PHE A 119 -10.84 -3.12 21.67
CA PHE A 119 -11.62 -1.94 21.28
C PHE A 119 -12.70 -1.59 22.32
N ILE A 120 -12.37 -1.56 23.61
CA ILE A 120 -13.36 -1.43 24.68
C ILE A 120 -14.18 -0.14 24.65
N HIS A 121 -13.69 0.91 23.99
CA HIS A 121 -14.36 2.21 23.85
C HIS A 121 -15.74 2.09 23.20
N ILE A 122 -16.01 1.03 22.42
CA ILE A 122 -17.32 0.80 21.80
C ILE A 122 -18.46 0.69 22.83
N TYR A 123 -18.15 0.32 24.08
CA TYR A 123 -19.15 0.15 25.14
C TYR A 123 -19.50 1.46 25.87
N GLN A 124 -18.85 2.59 25.57
CA GLN A 124 -19.09 3.86 26.26
C GLN A 124 -20.56 4.31 26.17
N ALA A 125 -21.16 4.25 24.96
CA ALA A 125 -22.53 4.72 24.75
C ALA A 125 -23.56 3.90 25.55
N ILE A 126 -23.42 2.57 25.56
CA ILE A 126 -24.34 1.69 26.30
C ILE A 126 -24.12 1.78 27.81
N LEU A 127 -22.87 1.94 28.29
CA LEU A 127 -22.56 2.16 29.70
C LEU A 127 -23.19 3.46 30.23
N MET A 128 -23.12 4.54 29.47
CA MET A 128 -23.74 5.82 29.83
C MET A 128 -25.26 5.68 30.03
N LEU A 129 -25.93 4.99 29.11
CA LEU A 129 -27.38 4.75 29.17
C LEU A 129 -27.75 3.83 30.33
N ALA A 130 -27.01 2.73 30.51
CA ALA A 130 -27.29 1.76 31.57
C ALA A 130 -27.07 2.36 32.97
N LEU A 131 -26.00 3.13 33.16
CA LEU A 131 -25.77 3.82 34.43
C LEU A 131 -26.86 4.87 34.69
N GLU A 132 -27.30 5.60 33.68
CA GLU A 132 -28.39 6.56 33.83
C GLU A 132 -29.73 5.89 34.20
N ASN A 133 -30.05 4.77 33.56
CA ASN A 133 -31.21 3.94 33.91
C ASN A 133 -31.12 3.43 35.34
N TYR A 134 -29.93 2.98 35.78
CA TYR A 134 -29.71 2.54 37.15
C TYR A 134 -29.84 3.69 38.18
N TYR A 135 -29.50 4.93 37.81
CA TYR A 135 -29.80 6.10 38.65
C TYR A 135 -31.30 6.36 38.80
N ARG A 136 -32.11 6.09 37.75
CA ARG A 136 -33.57 6.25 37.79
C ARG A 136 -34.25 5.11 38.56
N ALA A 137 -33.79 3.89 38.35
CA ALA A 137 -34.30 2.66 38.97
C ALA A 137 -33.14 1.73 39.34
N PRO A 138 -32.66 1.75 40.59
CA PRO A 138 -31.51 0.96 41.02
C PRO A 138 -31.89 -0.52 41.19
N THR A 139 -31.86 -1.27 40.09
CA THR A 139 -32.21 -2.70 40.04
C THR A 139 -31.07 -3.53 39.45
N VAL A 140 -30.96 -4.79 39.87
CA VAL A 140 -30.01 -5.76 39.29
C VAL A 140 -30.40 -6.10 37.85
N ASP A 141 -31.68 -5.99 37.51
CA ASP A 141 -32.20 -6.21 36.16
C ASP A 141 -31.55 -5.27 35.14
N THR A 142 -31.21 -4.03 35.53
CA THR A 142 -30.47 -3.10 34.66
C THR A 142 -29.11 -3.65 34.25
N LEU A 143 -28.39 -4.33 35.16
CA LEU A 143 -27.11 -4.97 34.86
C LEU A 143 -27.31 -6.22 34.00
N ALA A 144 -28.36 -7.00 34.26
CA ALA A 144 -28.70 -8.18 33.47
C ALA A 144 -29.08 -7.81 32.03
N GLU A 145 -29.84 -6.73 31.85
CA GLU A 145 -30.18 -6.16 30.55
C GLU A 145 -28.93 -5.66 29.83
N LEU A 146 -28.06 -4.90 30.49
CA LEU A 146 -26.80 -4.43 29.92
C LEU A 146 -25.93 -5.60 29.45
N TYR A 147 -25.76 -6.62 30.29
CA TYR A 147 -24.98 -7.82 29.97
C TYR A 147 -25.57 -8.57 28.78
N LYS A 148 -26.90 -8.73 28.74
CA LYS A 148 -27.60 -9.39 27.64
C LYS A 148 -27.44 -8.59 26.35
N SER A 149 -27.70 -7.28 26.37
CA SER A 149 -27.57 -6.39 25.21
C SER A 149 -26.16 -6.38 24.64
N ALA A 150 -25.13 -6.26 25.48
CA ALA A 150 -23.74 -6.27 25.04
C ALA A 150 -23.32 -7.61 24.40
N ASN A 151 -23.82 -8.74 24.93
CA ASN A 151 -23.55 -10.07 24.38
C ASN A 151 -24.43 -10.44 23.16
N GLN A 152 -25.52 -9.71 22.92
CA GLN A 152 -26.33 -9.83 21.70
C GLN A 152 -25.75 -9.07 20.50
N MET A 153 -24.69 -8.27 20.71
CA MET A 153 -23.97 -7.60 19.62
C MET A 153 -23.46 -8.64 18.62
N ASP A 154 -23.92 -8.52 17.38
CA ASP A 154 -23.65 -9.48 16.34
C ASP A 154 -22.36 -9.12 15.59
N LEU A 155 -21.38 -10.02 15.69
CA LEU A 155 -20.09 -9.93 15.02
C LEU A 155 -19.90 -11.04 13.97
N SER A 156 -20.95 -11.79 13.61
CA SER A 156 -20.82 -12.98 12.76
C SER A 156 -20.32 -12.66 11.34
N CYS A 157 -20.62 -11.46 10.83
CA CYS A 157 -20.17 -10.99 9.52
C CYS A 157 -18.84 -10.24 9.56
N MET A 158 -18.16 -10.20 10.71
CA MET A 158 -16.87 -9.53 10.84
C MET A 158 -15.77 -10.46 10.29
N PRO A 159 -15.06 -10.06 9.22
CA PRO A 159 -14.01 -10.90 8.64
C PRO A 159 -12.84 -11.12 9.62
N GLN A 160 -12.31 -12.33 9.66
CA GLN A 160 -11.04 -12.60 10.34
C GLN A 160 -9.90 -12.26 9.37
N LEU A 161 -9.15 -11.21 9.67
CA LEU A 161 -8.01 -10.78 8.87
C LEU A 161 -6.71 -11.34 9.47
N SER A 162 -5.79 -11.77 8.62
CA SER A 162 -4.44 -12.13 9.05
C SER A 162 -3.69 -10.88 9.53
N ARG A 163 -2.53 -11.08 10.19
CA ARG A 163 -1.66 -9.95 10.60
C ARG A 163 -1.26 -9.11 9.39
N HIS A 164 -0.87 -9.74 8.28
CA HIS A 164 -0.49 -9.04 7.05
C HIS A 164 -1.66 -8.26 6.44
N GLU A 165 -2.86 -8.83 6.40
CA GLU A 165 -4.06 -8.15 5.91
C GLU A 165 -4.47 -6.98 6.79
N THR A 166 -4.36 -7.14 8.11
CA THR A 166 -4.60 -6.07 9.08
C THR A 166 -3.63 -4.91 8.85
N THR A 167 -2.34 -5.20 8.65
CA THR A 167 -1.32 -4.20 8.29
C THR A 167 -1.64 -3.50 6.98
N ILE A 168 -2.04 -4.24 5.94
CA ILE A 168 -2.45 -3.67 4.65
C ILE A 168 -3.64 -2.74 4.81
N LEU A 169 -4.71 -3.18 5.47
CA LEU A 169 -5.92 -2.39 5.70
C LEU A 169 -5.63 -1.13 6.52
N ARG A 170 -4.72 -1.22 7.49
CA ARG A 170 -4.28 -0.11 8.35
C ARG A 170 -3.59 1.00 7.57
N PHE A 171 -2.72 0.64 6.62
CA PHE A 171 -1.89 1.59 5.87
C PHE A 171 -2.35 1.84 4.44
N SER A 172 -3.51 1.31 4.04
CA SER A 172 -4.09 1.57 2.72
C SER A 172 -4.84 2.89 2.72
N ASP A 173 -4.74 3.63 1.61
CA ASP A 173 -5.56 4.81 1.32
C ASP A 173 -6.97 4.43 0.82
N ASP A 174 -7.18 3.18 0.35
CA ASP A 174 -8.47 2.69 -0.12
C ASP A 174 -9.35 2.26 1.07
N GLN A 175 -10.44 3.00 1.27
CA GLN A 175 -11.44 2.71 2.29
C GLN A 175 -12.19 1.39 2.05
N ASN A 176 -12.19 0.87 0.81
CA ASN A 176 -12.91 -0.35 0.46
C ASN A 176 -11.99 -1.60 0.41
N MET A 177 -10.76 -1.52 0.92
CA MET A 177 -9.83 -2.66 0.95
C MET A 177 -10.48 -3.88 1.63
N PHE A 178 -10.35 -5.07 1.02
CA PHE A 178 -10.97 -6.33 1.45
C PHE A 178 -12.51 -6.37 1.50
N GLU A 179 -13.21 -5.44 0.84
CA GLU A 179 -14.67 -5.39 0.81
C GLU A 179 -15.34 -6.72 0.40
N GLU A 180 -14.73 -7.45 -0.53
CA GLU A 180 -15.19 -8.76 -0.99
C GLU A 180 -15.43 -9.76 0.16
N ARG A 181 -14.62 -9.73 1.22
CA ARG A 181 -14.78 -10.63 2.37
C ARG A 181 -16.02 -10.31 3.20
N PHE A 182 -16.30 -9.02 3.39
CA PHE A 182 -17.52 -8.59 4.05
C PHE A 182 -18.75 -9.02 3.25
N LEU A 183 -18.72 -8.80 1.94
CA LEU A 183 -19.82 -9.18 1.05
C LEU A 183 -20.03 -10.70 0.99
N GLN A 184 -18.95 -11.49 1.07
CA GLN A 184 -19.04 -12.94 1.12
C GLN A 184 -19.75 -13.40 2.40
N LEU A 185 -19.31 -12.95 3.57
CA LEU A 185 -19.93 -13.32 4.85
C LEU A 185 -21.39 -12.85 4.95
N GLU A 186 -21.69 -11.66 4.45
CA GLU A 186 -23.07 -11.16 4.36
C GLU A 186 -23.96 -12.05 3.47
N LYS A 187 -23.42 -12.59 2.36
CA LYS A 187 -24.16 -13.52 1.49
C LYS A 187 -24.35 -14.87 2.16
N GLU A 188 -23.31 -15.42 2.79
CA GLU A 188 -23.35 -16.70 3.50
C GLU A 188 -24.38 -16.64 4.64
N LYS A 189 -24.38 -15.57 5.43
CA LYS A 189 -25.36 -15.37 6.49
C LYS A 189 -26.80 -15.33 5.96
N ARG A 190 -27.06 -14.60 4.86
CA ARG A 190 -28.40 -14.55 4.25
C ARG A 190 -28.86 -15.93 3.78
N LEU A 191 -27.95 -16.76 3.29
CA LEU A 191 -28.24 -18.13 2.89
C LEU A 191 -28.65 -18.97 4.12
N VAL A 192 -27.85 -18.90 5.20
CA VAL A 192 -28.13 -19.59 6.46
C VAL A 192 -29.47 -19.15 7.04
N ASP A 193 -29.75 -17.84 7.11
CA ASP A 193 -31.02 -17.31 7.60
C ASP A 193 -32.23 -17.79 6.78
N THR A 194 -32.05 -17.96 5.46
CA THR A 194 -33.09 -18.50 4.58
C THR A 194 -33.33 -19.98 4.86
N LEU A 195 -32.25 -20.76 4.98
CA LEU A 195 -32.33 -22.19 5.29
C LEU A 195 -32.95 -22.46 6.68
N SER A 196 -32.61 -21.67 7.70
CA SER A 196 -33.20 -21.80 9.04
C SER A 196 -34.70 -21.51 9.02
N ARG A 197 -35.15 -20.47 8.29
CA ARG A 197 -36.59 -20.17 8.15
C ARG A 197 -37.35 -21.27 7.40
N ASP A 198 -36.72 -21.88 6.40
CA ASP A 198 -37.32 -23.00 5.68
C ASP A 198 -37.35 -24.28 6.54
N ALA A 199 -36.35 -24.49 7.42
CA ALA A 199 -36.36 -25.56 8.41
C ALA A 199 -37.46 -25.36 9.48
N ASP A 200 -37.61 -24.16 10.04
CA ASP A 200 -38.68 -23.83 11.00
C ASP A 200 -40.08 -24.02 10.36
N ARG A 201 -40.22 -23.71 9.07
CA ARG A 201 -41.44 -23.98 8.29
C ARG A 201 -41.71 -25.47 8.09
N LEU A 202 -40.68 -26.28 7.94
CA LEU A 202 -40.81 -27.74 7.84
C LEU A 202 -41.11 -28.40 9.20
N GLU A 203 -40.54 -27.88 10.30
CA GLU A 203 -40.83 -28.38 11.65
C GLU A 203 -42.26 -28.04 12.09
N THR A 204 -42.76 -26.84 11.75
CA THR A 204 -44.17 -26.46 12.03
C THR A 204 -45.21 -27.28 11.24
N LEU A 205 -44.80 -27.93 10.15
CA LEU A 205 -45.63 -28.89 9.40
C LEU A 205 -45.62 -30.31 9.99
N HIS A 206 -44.70 -30.62 10.92
CA HIS A 206 -44.56 -31.93 11.55
C HIS A 206 -45.18 -32.03 12.96
N ASP A 207 -45.68 -30.93 13.53
CA ASP A 207 -46.44 -30.94 14.78
C ASP A 207 -47.97 -30.89 14.53
N PRO A 208 -48.70 -32.03 14.64
CA PRO A 208 -50.12 -32.08 14.35
C PRO A 208 -50.98 -31.22 15.30
N ALA A 209 -50.45 -30.76 16.43
CA ALA A 209 -51.17 -29.90 17.38
C ALA A 209 -51.17 -28.40 17.00
N LEU A 210 -50.20 -27.95 16.18
CA LEU A 210 -50.09 -26.54 15.72
C LEU A 210 -50.64 -26.34 14.30
N ALA A 211 -50.73 -27.40 13.50
CA ALA A 211 -51.34 -27.38 12.16
C ALA A 211 -52.85 -27.07 12.17
N GLU A 212 -53.57 -27.41 13.25
CA GLU A 212 -55.00 -27.09 13.38
C GLU A 212 -55.28 -25.62 13.79
N MET A 213 -54.27 -24.87 14.27
CA MET A 213 -54.45 -23.46 14.66
C MET A 213 -54.03 -22.46 13.58
N THR A 214 -53.28 -22.89 12.57
CA THR A 214 -52.84 -22.06 11.44
C THR A 214 -53.78 -22.11 10.23
N THR A 215 -54.76 -23.01 10.23
CA THR A 215 -55.71 -23.23 9.11
C THR A 215 -56.93 -22.30 9.11
N SER A 216 -57.07 -21.38 10.08
CA SER A 216 -58.21 -20.45 10.14
C SER A 216 -57.87 -18.97 9.96
N ALA A 217 -56.64 -18.61 9.56
CA ALA A 217 -56.28 -17.21 9.31
C ALA A 217 -55.10 -17.03 8.34
N SER A 218 -55.29 -17.24 7.03
CA SER A 218 -54.60 -16.50 5.94
C SER A 218 -54.77 -17.08 4.52
N GLU A 219 -56.00 -17.37 4.06
CA GLU A 219 -56.25 -17.73 2.64
C GLU A 219 -56.86 -16.62 1.76
N GLU A 220 -57.13 -15.42 2.29
CA GLU A 220 -57.59 -14.29 1.46
C GLU A 220 -56.62 -13.12 1.50
N SER A 221 -55.55 -13.14 0.69
CA SER A 221 -54.87 -11.89 0.22
C SER A 221 -53.68 -12.06 -0.75
N PHE A 222 -53.31 -13.25 -1.23
CA PHE A 222 -52.10 -13.40 -2.07
C PHE A 222 -52.32 -13.55 -3.59
N ALA A 223 -53.53 -13.28 -4.10
CA ALA A 223 -53.87 -13.50 -5.51
C ALA A 223 -54.27 -12.25 -6.32
N THR A 224 -53.77 -11.05 -6.00
CA THR A 224 -53.89 -9.89 -6.91
C THR A 224 -52.76 -8.88 -6.65
N ALA A 225 -51.64 -8.99 -7.36
CA ALA A 225 -50.80 -7.85 -7.81
C ALA A 225 -49.49 -8.33 -8.46
N ARG A 226 -49.58 -8.98 -9.63
CA ARG A 226 -48.48 -9.02 -10.62
C ARG A 226 -48.97 -8.38 -11.93
N ARG A 227 -48.91 -7.04 -12.00
CA ARG A 227 -48.62 -6.22 -13.20
C ARG A 227 -49.06 -4.77 -12.97
N GLY A 228 -48.12 -3.83 -13.12
CA GLY A 228 -48.45 -2.48 -13.56
C GLY A 228 -47.88 -1.32 -12.73
N THR A 229 -46.92 -0.63 -13.35
CA THR A 229 -46.71 0.83 -13.36
C THR A 229 -46.01 1.55 -12.20
N ALA A 230 -45.22 2.54 -12.63
CA ALA A 230 -44.31 3.41 -11.91
C ALA A 230 -45.00 4.42 -10.98
N ALA A 231 -44.16 5.03 -10.13
CA ALA A 231 -44.34 6.21 -9.28
C ALA A 231 -44.64 5.98 -7.78
N GLU A 232 -43.61 6.32 -6.98
CA GLU A 232 -43.61 6.95 -5.64
C GLU A 232 -44.37 6.34 -4.44
N SER A 233 -43.62 5.89 -3.42
CA SER A 233 -43.36 6.70 -2.21
C SER A 233 -42.49 5.94 -1.18
N GLY A 234 -41.59 6.68 -0.55
CA GLY A 234 -40.37 6.18 0.09
C GLY A 234 -40.54 5.39 1.39
N ARG A 235 -39.83 4.26 1.45
CA ARG A 235 -39.22 3.75 2.69
C ARG A 235 -37.72 3.55 2.45
N SER A 236 -36.96 4.08 3.38
CA SER A 236 -35.50 4.23 3.43
C SER A 236 -34.72 3.06 2.80
N ARG A 237 -34.22 3.29 1.58
CA ARG A 237 -32.94 2.71 1.19
C ARG A 237 -31.90 3.18 2.22
N GLY A 238 -31.33 2.24 2.98
CA GLY A 238 -30.08 2.49 3.69
C GLY A 238 -29.02 3.00 2.71
N PRO A 239 -27.99 3.74 3.20
CA PRO A 239 -26.98 4.33 2.33
C PRO A 239 -26.34 3.24 1.46
N SER A 240 -26.11 3.58 0.20
CA SER A 240 -25.59 2.69 -0.84
C SER A 240 -24.43 1.83 -0.32
N ALA A 241 -24.40 0.55 -0.70
CA ALA A 241 -23.23 -0.33 -0.56
C ALA A 241 -21.97 0.17 -1.31
N ARG A 242 -21.99 1.37 -1.90
CA ARG A 242 -20.83 2.06 -2.45
C ARG A 242 -20.35 3.05 -1.40
N ASN A 243 -19.13 2.85 -0.87
CA ASN A 243 -18.39 3.69 0.08
C ASN A 243 -18.64 3.43 1.59
N LYS A 244 -18.54 2.17 2.04
CA LYS A 244 -18.38 1.89 3.48
C LYS A 244 -16.89 1.74 3.80
N ASP A 245 -16.39 2.53 4.75
CA ASP A 245 -15.01 2.39 5.24
C ASP A 245 -14.83 1.05 5.96
N ARG A 246 -14.09 0.13 5.32
CA ARG A 246 -13.85 -1.24 5.79
C ARG A 246 -12.80 -1.34 6.88
N ARG A 247 -12.16 -0.23 7.26
CA ARG A 247 -11.38 -0.15 8.51
C ARG A 247 -12.27 -0.30 9.74
N PHE A 248 -13.58 -0.12 9.59
CA PHE A 248 -14.57 -0.34 10.63
C PHE A 248 -15.60 -1.39 10.18
N PHE A 249 -16.03 -2.21 11.12
CA PHE A 249 -17.20 -3.06 11.00
C PHE A 249 -18.38 -2.40 11.70
N ASP A 250 -19.40 -2.02 10.93
CA ASP A 250 -20.64 -1.44 11.46
C ASP A 250 -21.54 -2.56 12.02
N THR A 251 -21.92 -2.45 13.29
CA THR A 251 -22.91 -3.31 13.96
C THR A 251 -23.84 -2.47 14.84
N GLU A 252 -24.79 -3.09 15.53
CA GLU A 252 -25.69 -2.39 16.45
C GLU A 252 -25.87 -3.15 17.77
N ILE A 253 -26.06 -2.40 18.86
CA ILE A 253 -26.47 -2.94 20.14
C ILE A 253 -27.85 -2.40 20.48
N VAL A 254 -28.78 -3.27 20.87
CA VAL A 254 -30.12 -2.86 21.31
C VAL A 254 -30.19 -2.86 22.82
N TYR A 255 -30.45 -1.71 23.42
CA TYR A 255 -30.59 -1.55 24.88
C TYR A 255 -31.86 -0.75 25.20
N SER A 256 -32.73 -1.30 26.05
CA SER A 256 -34.04 -0.72 26.38
C SER A 256 -34.86 -0.27 25.16
N GLY A 257 -34.81 -1.05 24.07
CA GLY A 257 -35.49 -0.76 22.80
C GLY A 257 -34.81 0.28 21.91
N VAL A 258 -33.73 0.92 22.38
CA VAL A 258 -32.92 1.86 21.60
C VAL A 258 -31.83 1.10 20.85
N LYS A 259 -31.75 1.33 19.53
CA LYS A 259 -30.68 0.78 18.67
C LYS A 259 -29.50 1.74 18.65
N LEU A 260 -28.36 1.29 19.17
CA LEU A 260 -27.11 2.04 19.22
C LEU A 260 -26.18 1.55 18.10
N PRO A 261 -25.83 2.39 17.11
CA PRO A 261 -24.87 2.01 16.08
C PRO A 261 -23.46 1.95 16.69
N ILE A 262 -22.76 0.83 16.45
CA ILE A 262 -21.40 0.56 16.92
C ILE A 262 -20.49 0.39 15.72
N ARG A 263 -19.28 0.95 15.83
CA ARG A 263 -18.21 0.77 14.85
C ARG A 263 -17.04 0.05 15.50
N VAL A 264 -16.82 -1.20 15.10
CA VAL A 264 -15.72 -2.00 15.59
C VAL A 264 -14.50 -1.78 14.69
N PRO A 265 -13.37 -1.28 15.20
CA PRO A 265 -12.16 -1.08 14.39
C PRO A 265 -11.50 -2.42 14.03
N MET A 266 -11.18 -2.58 12.74
CA MET A 266 -10.57 -3.79 12.16
C MET A 266 -9.03 -3.76 12.18
N THR A 267 -8.42 -2.63 12.55
CA THR A 267 -6.98 -2.36 12.41
C THR A 267 -6.26 -2.24 13.76
N VAL A 268 -6.84 -2.81 14.82
CA VAL A 268 -6.31 -2.77 16.19
C VAL A 268 -5.25 -3.86 16.37
N TYR A 269 -4.04 -3.46 16.72
CA TYR A 269 -2.97 -4.41 17.03
C TYR A 269 -3.06 -4.98 18.47
N PRO A 270 -2.39 -6.11 18.78
CA PRO A 270 -2.56 -6.80 20.06
C PRO A 270 -2.23 -5.98 21.32
N GLU A 271 -1.31 -5.04 21.23
CA GLU A 271 -0.90 -4.15 22.34
C GLU A 271 -1.65 -2.81 22.34
N GLU A 272 -2.57 -2.58 21.39
CA GLU A 272 -3.41 -1.39 21.35
C GLU A 272 -4.72 -1.65 22.08
N ILE A 273 -4.96 -0.92 23.16
CA ILE A 273 -6.10 -1.15 24.05
C ILE A 273 -6.84 0.17 24.24
N GLY A 274 -8.12 0.19 23.89
CA GLY A 274 -8.96 1.37 23.94
C GLY A 274 -8.52 2.45 22.95
N ASP A 275 -9.01 3.67 23.19
CA ASP A 275 -8.62 4.87 22.44
C ASP A 275 -7.64 5.67 23.27
N PHE A 276 -6.40 5.76 22.81
CA PHE A 276 -5.34 6.57 23.41
C PHE A 276 -4.70 7.46 22.35
N SER A 277 -4.11 8.57 22.79
CA SER A 277 -3.38 9.48 21.90
C SER A 277 -1.88 9.39 22.15
N LEU A 278 -1.16 8.83 21.18
CA LEU A 278 0.30 8.84 21.22
C LEU A 278 0.83 10.26 20.95
N ILE A 279 0.13 11.04 20.12
CA ILE A 279 0.47 12.45 19.89
C ILE A 279 0.43 13.24 21.19
N GLN A 280 -0.59 13.04 22.03
CA GLN A 280 -0.67 13.71 23.34
C GLN A 280 0.51 13.33 24.24
N LEU A 281 0.89 12.06 24.30
CA LEU A 281 2.07 11.63 25.07
C LEU A 281 3.34 12.32 24.57
N LEU A 282 3.59 12.26 23.26
CA LEU A 282 4.81 12.81 22.66
C LEU A 282 4.90 14.33 22.85
N THR A 283 3.80 15.05 22.64
CA THR A 283 3.73 16.51 22.84
C THR A 283 3.87 16.92 24.31
N THR A 284 3.39 16.11 25.25
CA THR A 284 3.52 16.40 26.69
C THR A 284 4.98 16.29 27.14
N PHE A 285 5.71 15.30 26.62
CA PHE A 285 7.10 15.01 27.01
C PHE A 285 8.14 15.47 25.97
N SER A 286 7.79 16.41 25.09
CA SER A 286 8.73 17.00 24.12
C SER A 286 9.52 18.20 24.66
N GLY A 287 9.31 18.57 25.92
CA GLY A 287 9.94 19.74 26.54
C GLY A 287 11.47 19.67 26.53
N ALA A 288 12.12 20.84 26.39
CA ALA A 288 13.56 20.96 26.30
C ALA A 288 14.28 20.40 27.55
N LEU A 289 15.43 19.77 27.32
CA LEU A 289 16.35 19.28 28.35
C LEU A 289 16.59 20.37 29.41
N ALA A 290 16.44 20.02 30.69
CA ALA A 290 16.86 20.90 31.77
C ALA A 290 18.36 21.22 31.61
N PRO A 291 18.80 22.47 31.87
CA PRO A 291 20.21 22.83 31.77
C PRO A 291 21.06 21.89 32.65
N PRO A 292 22.27 21.52 32.21
CA PRO A 292 23.10 20.54 32.91
C PRO A 292 23.44 21.07 34.32
N SER A 293 22.75 20.55 35.33
CA SER A 293 23.16 20.70 36.73
C SER A 293 24.31 19.75 37.01
N GLY A 294 25.38 20.23 37.64
CA GLY A 294 26.61 19.48 37.89
C GLY A 294 26.39 18.06 38.44
N SER A 295 27.17 17.13 37.87
CA SER A 295 27.39 15.74 38.34
C SER A 295 26.14 14.92 38.66
N LYS A 296 25.32 14.60 37.64
CA LYS A 296 24.45 13.42 37.68
C LYS A 296 25.19 12.21 37.14
N THR A 297 25.25 11.14 37.93
CA THR A 297 25.61 9.80 37.47
C THR A 297 24.58 9.35 36.45
N THR A 298 25.02 9.00 35.24
CA THR A 298 24.12 8.60 34.16
C THR A 298 23.90 7.09 34.16
N HIS A 299 22.67 6.65 33.89
CA HIS A 299 22.33 5.23 33.87
C HIS A 299 22.54 4.63 32.46
N PRO A 300 23.42 3.63 32.26
CA PRO A 300 23.83 3.14 30.93
C PRO A 300 22.69 2.70 30.03
N HIS A 301 21.68 2.00 30.58
CA HIS A 301 20.55 1.49 29.79
C HIS A 301 19.50 2.56 29.44
N LEU A 302 19.50 3.71 30.12
CA LEU A 302 18.44 4.72 30.00
C LEU A 302 18.92 5.96 29.24
N GLU A 303 20.16 6.37 29.44
CA GLU A 303 20.73 7.59 28.88
C GLU A 303 21.75 7.28 27.79
N SER A 304 21.27 6.85 26.61
CA SER A 304 22.12 6.47 25.45
C SER A 304 23.06 7.59 25.00
N SER A 305 22.64 8.86 25.10
CA SER A 305 23.47 10.05 24.79
C SER A 305 23.87 10.83 26.05
N GLY A 306 23.93 10.15 27.20
CA GLY A 306 24.15 10.78 28.50
C GLY A 306 23.06 11.81 28.81
N GLN A 307 23.47 12.95 29.37
CA GLN A 307 22.56 14.03 29.79
C GLN A 307 21.79 14.71 28.64
N TYR A 308 22.16 14.44 27.38
CA TYR A 308 21.48 14.97 26.19
C TYR A 308 20.39 14.04 25.65
N THR A 309 20.13 12.91 26.32
CA THR A 309 19.10 11.95 25.89
C THR A 309 17.72 12.59 25.97
N HIS A 310 17.00 12.67 24.85
CA HIS A 310 15.67 13.27 24.78
C HIS A 310 14.67 12.52 25.70
N PRO A 311 13.72 13.19 26.39
CA PRO A 311 12.80 12.52 27.32
C PRO A 311 11.96 11.39 26.69
N ILE A 312 11.57 11.53 25.42
CA ILE A 312 10.88 10.46 24.67
C ILE A 312 11.77 9.21 24.52
N ILE A 313 13.06 9.39 24.25
CA ILE A 313 14.03 8.29 24.16
C ILE A 313 14.29 7.69 25.54
N LEU A 314 14.37 8.52 26.57
CA LEU A 314 14.51 8.06 27.96
C LEU A 314 13.33 7.15 28.36
N LEU A 315 12.10 7.56 28.04
CA LEU A 315 10.89 6.77 28.24
C LEU A 315 10.93 5.47 27.40
N MET A 316 11.28 5.56 26.11
CA MET A 316 11.43 4.39 25.24
C MET A 316 12.43 3.37 25.80
N ASN A 317 13.58 3.83 26.28
CA ASN A 317 14.60 2.99 26.88
C ASN A 317 14.11 2.31 28.16
N GLY A 318 13.38 3.04 29.01
CA GLY A 318 12.74 2.45 30.19
C GLY A 318 11.71 1.37 29.83
N LEU A 319 10.94 1.60 28.77
CA LEU A 319 9.95 0.64 28.27
C LEU A 319 10.64 -0.63 27.75
N LEU A 320 11.63 -0.49 26.88
CA LEU A 320 12.36 -1.63 26.29
C LEU A 320 13.15 -2.42 27.35
N THR A 321 13.75 -1.75 28.33
CA THR A 321 14.57 -2.40 29.37
C THR A 321 13.80 -2.81 30.62
N GLN A 322 12.47 -2.97 30.47
CA GLN A 322 11.54 -3.46 31.50
C GLN A 322 11.65 -2.73 32.85
N LYS A 323 11.77 -1.40 32.84
CA LYS A 323 11.78 -0.59 34.07
C LYS A 323 10.39 -0.42 34.68
N ARG A 324 10.36 0.00 35.94
CA ARG A 324 9.18 0.44 36.70
C ARG A 324 8.89 1.90 36.37
N ILE A 325 7.81 2.15 35.64
CA ILE A 325 7.46 3.46 35.09
C ILE A 325 6.14 3.93 35.68
N ILE A 326 6.12 5.14 36.22
CA ILE A 326 4.92 5.78 36.77
C ILE A 326 4.56 7.03 35.98
N PHE A 327 3.30 7.14 35.58
CA PHE A 327 2.67 8.35 35.08
C PHE A 327 1.88 9.01 36.21
N LEU A 328 2.38 10.15 36.69
CA LEU A 328 1.75 10.91 37.77
C LEU A 328 0.92 12.07 37.22
N GLY A 329 -0.39 12.02 37.47
CA GLY A 329 -1.34 13.09 37.13
C GLY A 329 -2.06 13.61 38.36
N HIS A 330 -1.35 14.31 39.25
CA HIS A 330 -1.99 14.91 40.43
C HIS A 330 -3.10 15.90 40.01
N ASN A 331 -4.29 15.78 40.61
CA ASN A 331 -5.49 16.53 40.25
C ASN A 331 -5.96 16.39 38.78
N LYS A 332 -5.47 15.40 38.02
CA LYS A 332 -6.01 15.05 36.71
C LYS A 332 -7.10 13.98 36.82
N PRO A 333 -8.02 13.86 35.84
CA PRO A 333 -8.92 12.72 35.76
C PRO A 333 -8.11 11.42 35.64
N ALA A 334 -8.56 10.37 36.31
CA ALA A 334 -7.90 9.07 36.26
C ALA A 334 -7.93 8.47 34.84
N GLY A 335 -8.96 8.80 34.05
CA GLY A 335 -9.01 8.46 32.63
C GLY A 335 -7.92 9.11 31.77
N GLU A 336 -7.59 10.38 32.05
CA GLU A 336 -6.51 11.07 31.35
C GLU A 336 -5.17 10.38 31.63
N VAL A 337 -4.92 10.05 32.90
CA VAL A 337 -3.70 9.31 33.30
C VAL A 337 -3.64 7.93 32.65
N SER A 338 -4.78 7.22 32.60
CA SER A 338 -4.88 5.91 31.93
C SER A 338 -4.47 5.99 30.46
N ASN A 339 -4.87 7.04 29.75
CA ASN A 339 -4.52 7.21 28.34
C ASN A 339 -3.01 7.37 28.12
N TYR A 340 -2.28 8.03 29.03
CA TYR A 340 -0.81 8.11 28.94
C TYR A 340 -0.15 6.73 29.12
N VAL A 341 -0.66 5.90 30.03
CA VAL A 341 -0.14 4.53 30.22
C VAL A 341 -0.37 3.69 28.97
N LEU A 342 -1.57 3.73 28.38
CA LEU A 342 -1.90 2.99 27.17
C LEU A 342 -1.09 3.50 25.96
N ALA A 343 -0.85 4.80 25.87
CA ALA A 343 0.04 5.38 24.86
C ALA A 343 1.49 4.92 25.06
N ALA A 344 1.96 4.76 26.30
CA ALA A 344 3.30 4.23 26.58
C ALA A 344 3.42 2.73 26.23
N VAL A 345 2.36 1.94 26.45
CA VAL A 345 2.27 0.54 25.99
C VAL A 345 2.42 0.48 24.47
N ALA A 346 1.72 1.34 23.73
CA ALA A 346 1.84 1.43 22.28
C ALA A 346 3.22 1.95 21.82
N LEU A 347 3.82 2.90 22.55
CA LEU A 347 5.17 3.40 22.26
C LEU A 347 6.21 2.29 22.38
N GLY A 348 6.23 1.57 23.51
CA GLY A 348 7.20 0.52 23.79
C GLY A 348 7.04 -0.73 22.91
N SER A 349 5.81 -1.06 22.53
CA SER A 349 5.51 -2.18 21.61
C SER A 349 5.84 -1.89 20.14
N GLY A 350 6.29 -0.68 19.80
CA GLY A 350 6.53 -0.28 18.42
C GLY A 350 5.22 0.03 17.68
N GLY A 351 4.39 0.93 18.19
CA GLY A 351 3.10 1.25 17.59
C GLY A 351 2.07 0.12 17.69
N GLY A 352 2.24 -0.78 18.67
CA GLY A 352 1.38 -1.94 18.91
C GLY A 352 1.74 -3.21 18.16
N GLY A 353 2.63 -3.11 17.16
CA GLY A 353 2.77 -4.12 16.10
C GLY A 353 4.08 -4.90 16.08
N VAL A 354 5.10 -4.55 16.89
CA VAL A 354 6.43 -5.18 16.82
C VAL A 354 6.67 -6.13 17.99
N LEU A 355 6.54 -5.62 19.22
CA LEU A 355 6.83 -6.35 20.46
C LEU A 355 5.53 -6.54 21.26
N ARG A 356 5.44 -7.65 22.01
CA ARG A 356 4.31 -7.95 22.90
C ARG A 356 4.72 -8.14 24.35
N GLY A 357 3.76 -8.03 25.26
CA GLY A 357 3.94 -8.21 26.72
C GLY A 357 3.94 -6.90 27.52
N PHE A 358 3.67 -5.76 26.88
CA PHE A 358 3.59 -4.47 27.57
C PHE A 358 2.25 -4.35 28.31
N ALA A 359 1.15 -4.78 27.68
CA ALA A 359 -0.18 -4.83 28.29
C ALA A 359 -0.23 -5.66 29.58
N ASN A 360 0.49 -6.79 29.64
CA ASN A 360 0.48 -7.70 30.78
C ASN A 360 1.03 -7.08 32.07
N ARG A 361 1.93 -6.09 31.94
CA ARG A 361 2.54 -5.36 33.06
C ARG A 361 2.07 -3.91 33.16
N ALA A 362 1.00 -3.55 32.44
CA ALA A 362 0.44 -2.22 32.43
C ALA A 362 -0.72 -2.12 33.43
N PHE A 363 -0.73 -1.05 34.23
CA PHE A 363 -1.78 -0.70 35.17
C PHE A 363 -2.29 0.67 34.76
N PRO A 364 -3.25 0.77 33.82
CA PRO A 364 -3.67 2.06 33.28
C PRO A 364 -4.10 3.02 34.39
N TYR A 365 -4.75 2.50 35.42
CA TYR A 365 -4.93 3.18 36.69
C TYR A 365 -4.64 2.23 37.86
N THR A 366 -3.96 2.74 38.88
CA THR A 366 -3.75 2.06 40.16
C THR A 366 -3.68 3.07 41.30
N ASN A 367 -3.91 2.60 42.52
CA ASN A 367 -3.86 3.38 43.76
C ASN A 367 -2.84 2.78 44.74
N LEU A 368 -2.77 3.34 45.96
CA LEU A 368 -1.83 2.88 47.00
C LEU A 368 -2.18 1.51 47.60
N THR A 369 -3.43 1.08 47.57
CA THR A 369 -3.80 -0.24 48.13
C THR A 369 -3.28 -1.39 47.27
N ASN A 370 -3.05 -1.13 45.99
CA ASN A 370 -2.47 -2.10 45.07
C ASN A 370 -0.93 -2.01 44.97
N LEU A 371 -0.27 -1.27 45.87
CA LEU A 371 1.18 -1.08 45.82
C LEU A 371 1.95 -2.39 45.93
N ASP A 372 1.54 -3.31 46.80
CA ASP A 372 2.22 -4.59 46.99
C ASP A 372 2.14 -5.46 45.71
N THR A 373 0.97 -5.52 45.09
CA THR A 373 0.79 -6.18 43.79
C THR A 373 1.66 -5.51 42.74
N LEU A 374 1.70 -4.19 42.70
CA LEU A 374 2.50 -3.43 41.72
C LEU A 374 3.99 -3.74 41.85
N LEU A 375 4.50 -3.78 43.08
CA LEU A 375 5.90 -4.08 43.40
C LEU A 375 6.26 -5.57 43.20
N SER A 376 5.27 -6.47 43.13
CA SER A 376 5.50 -7.88 42.78
C SER A 376 5.94 -8.07 41.32
N PHE A 377 5.69 -7.09 40.45
CA PHE A 377 6.15 -7.14 39.06
C PHE A 377 7.60 -6.63 38.96
N PRO A 378 8.50 -7.35 38.24
CA PRO A 378 9.89 -6.91 38.06
C PRO A 378 10.01 -5.57 37.33
N GLY A 379 9.01 -5.23 36.51
CA GLY A 379 8.85 -3.92 35.90
C GLY A 379 7.40 -3.72 35.46
N TYR A 380 6.88 -2.51 35.59
CA TYR A 380 5.47 -2.20 35.34
C TYR A 380 5.33 -0.82 34.69
N ILE A 381 4.16 -0.54 34.10
CA ILE A 381 3.78 0.77 33.55
C ILE A 381 2.48 1.20 34.21
N ALA A 382 2.53 2.16 35.13
CA ALA A 382 1.38 2.46 36.00
C ALA A 382 0.95 3.92 35.94
N GLY A 383 -0.35 4.15 36.02
CA GLY A 383 -0.96 5.48 36.10
C GLY A 383 -1.48 5.75 37.50
N VAL A 384 -1.07 6.88 38.09
CA VAL A 384 -1.42 7.24 39.48
C VAL A 384 -1.81 8.72 39.56
N THR A 385 -2.76 9.03 40.45
CA THR A 385 -3.18 10.41 40.75
C THR A 385 -2.68 10.89 42.12
N ASN A 386 -2.20 9.96 42.96
CA ASN A 386 -1.71 10.26 44.30
C ASN A 386 -0.26 10.76 44.25
N PRO A 387 0.04 11.96 44.80
CA PRO A 387 1.39 12.54 44.76
C PRO A 387 2.40 11.78 45.62
N ALA A 388 1.97 10.91 46.55
CA ALA A 388 2.88 10.11 47.38
C ALA A 388 3.89 9.30 46.55
N PHE A 389 3.52 8.88 45.34
CA PHE A 389 4.46 8.19 44.44
C PHE A 389 5.69 9.05 44.08
N GLU A 390 5.59 10.38 44.03
CA GLU A 390 6.74 11.25 43.77
C GLU A 390 7.72 11.33 44.96
N GLU A 391 7.22 11.13 46.18
CA GLU A 391 7.99 11.20 47.42
C GLU A 391 8.79 9.92 47.71
N HIS A 392 8.41 8.80 47.08
CA HIS A 392 8.97 7.47 47.29
C HIS A 392 9.72 6.92 46.05
N PRO A 393 10.97 7.36 45.81
CA PRO A 393 11.76 6.96 44.64
C PRO A 393 12.12 5.47 44.61
N GLU A 394 11.93 4.74 45.71
CA GLU A 394 12.14 3.29 45.79
C GLU A 394 11.07 2.49 45.05
N TRP A 395 9.89 3.07 44.80
CA TRP A 395 8.78 2.37 44.15
C TRP A 395 8.95 2.28 42.63
N TRP A 396 9.64 3.24 42.01
CA TRP A 396 9.74 3.39 40.56
C TRP A 396 11.19 3.65 40.10
N ASP A 397 11.44 3.42 38.81
CA ASP A 397 12.72 3.70 38.16
C ASP A 397 12.63 4.97 37.28
N LEU A 398 11.47 5.18 36.64
CA LEU A 398 11.15 6.39 35.89
C LEU A 398 9.80 6.98 36.35
N LEU A 399 9.77 8.28 36.59
CA LEU A 399 8.56 9.04 36.88
C LEU A 399 8.30 10.09 35.79
N CYS A 400 7.16 9.94 35.13
CA CYS A 400 6.63 10.81 34.10
C CYS A 400 5.54 11.70 34.72
N ASN A 401 5.87 12.95 35.04
CA ASN A 401 4.92 13.88 35.63
C ASN A 401 4.13 14.58 34.52
N ILE A 402 2.85 14.22 34.37
CA ILE A 402 1.96 14.70 33.29
C ILE A 402 1.73 16.22 33.40
N ASN A 403 1.67 16.74 34.63
CA ASN A 403 1.40 18.16 34.87
C ASN A 403 2.56 19.07 34.47
N THR A 404 3.80 18.56 34.62
CA THR A 404 5.02 19.34 34.35
C THR A 404 5.68 18.98 33.01
N GLY A 405 5.31 17.86 32.39
CA GLY A 405 5.97 17.33 31.19
C GLY A 405 7.39 16.80 31.44
N LYS A 406 7.79 16.59 32.71
CA LYS A 406 9.13 16.17 33.08
C LYS A 406 9.21 14.65 33.27
N VAL A 407 10.26 14.04 32.72
CA VAL A 407 10.65 12.64 32.97
C VAL A 407 11.85 12.62 33.92
N THR A 408 11.72 11.91 35.04
CA THR A 408 12.73 11.86 36.10
C THR A 408 13.20 10.43 36.30
N VAL A 409 14.52 10.22 36.39
CA VAL A 409 15.14 8.94 36.75
C VAL A 409 15.28 8.85 38.27
N SER A 410 14.91 7.71 38.85
CA SER A 410 14.98 7.50 40.29
C SER A 410 16.45 7.51 40.76
N PRO A 411 16.77 8.26 41.84
CA PRO A 411 18.08 8.17 42.50
C PRO A 411 18.35 6.80 43.13
N ALA A 412 17.31 6.02 43.41
CA ALA A 412 17.41 4.69 44.00
C ALA A 412 17.68 3.58 42.96
N LEU A 413 17.71 3.92 41.67
CA LEU A 413 17.93 2.96 40.59
C LEU A 413 19.35 2.38 40.66
N ALA A 414 19.44 1.06 40.85
CA ALA A 414 20.71 0.35 40.90
C ALA A 414 21.41 0.35 39.52
N MET A 415 22.73 0.52 39.53
CA MET A 415 23.56 0.43 38.33
C MET A 415 23.72 -1.03 37.89
N PRO A 416 23.79 -1.31 36.58
CA PRO A 416 23.99 -2.67 36.09
C PRO A 416 25.36 -3.25 36.52
N PRO A 417 25.44 -4.56 36.80
CA PRO A 417 26.67 -5.22 37.20
C PRO A 417 27.73 -5.11 36.09
N GLY A 418 28.90 -4.53 36.41
CA GLY A 418 30.00 -4.28 35.47
C GLY A 418 30.20 -2.81 35.07
N ALA A 419 29.23 -1.92 35.33
CA ALA A 419 29.35 -0.49 35.03
C ALA A 419 30.34 0.30 35.94
N GLY A 420 30.93 -0.36 36.94
CA GLY A 420 31.92 0.22 37.86
C GLY A 420 33.39 0.05 37.45
N GLY A 421 33.67 -0.55 36.28
CA GLY A 421 35.03 -0.73 35.77
C GLY A 421 35.55 0.53 35.06
N GLN A 422 36.79 0.94 35.36
CA GLN A 422 37.52 2.03 34.70
C GLN A 422 37.75 1.75 33.20
N GLY A 423 36.71 1.84 32.38
CA GLY A 423 36.83 2.06 30.94
C GLY A 423 36.99 3.56 30.69
N LYS A 424 38.00 3.97 29.92
CA LYS A 424 38.13 5.37 29.50
C LYS A 424 36.79 5.81 28.87
N PRO A 425 36.19 6.93 29.31
CA PRO A 425 34.92 7.37 28.76
C PRO A 425 35.14 7.72 27.28
N GLN A 426 34.54 6.92 26.40
CA GLN A 426 34.54 7.11 24.94
C GLN A 426 33.64 8.30 24.52
N THR A 427 33.43 9.27 25.44
CA THR A 427 32.59 10.46 25.29
C THR A 427 33.32 11.62 24.60
N ASP A 428 34.62 11.53 24.36
CA ASP A 428 35.41 12.59 23.74
C ASP A 428 35.14 12.74 22.22
N SER A 429 34.65 11.70 21.55
CA SER A 429 34.27 11.76 20.13
C SER A 429 32.90 12.44 19.93
N LEU A 430 31.97 12.25 20.86
CA LEU A 430 30.62 12.84 20.81
C LEU A 430 30.62 14.34 21.16
N ARG A 431 31.56 14.79 22.03
CA ARG A 431 31.67 16.21 22.41
C ARG A 431 32.00 17.15 21.25
N ARG A 432 32.74 16.72 20.23
CA ARG A 432 33.09 17.59 19.09
C ARG A 432 31.95 17.83 18.10
N SER A 433 30.96 16.94 18.05
CA SER A 433 29.84 17.07 17.09
C SER A 433 28.74 18.03 17.60
N LEU A 434 28.55 18.11 18.94
CA LEU A 434 27.50 18.92 19.57
C LEU A 434 27.77 20.43 19.63
N ASP A 435 29.04 20.87 19.57
CA ASP A 435 29.38 22.32 19.57
C ASP A 435 28.89 23.06 18.30
N SER A 436 28.44 22.32 17.27
CA SER A 436 27.86 22.90 16.04
C SER A 436 26.34 23.15 16.11
N VAL A 437 25.64 22.69 17.15
CA VAL A 437 24.16 22.60 17.16
C VAL A 437 23.50 23.58 18.15
N SER A 438 24.23 24.59 18.63
CA SER A 438 23.66 25.68 19.44
C SER A 438 22.96 26.73 18.56
N LEU A 439 21.65 26.50 18.35
CA LEU A 439 20.55 27.39 17.93
C LEU A 439 20.85 28.87 17.60
N SER A 440 20.47 29.30 16.39
CA SER A 440 19.96 30.68 16.14
C SER A 440 19.03 30.74 14.92
N ARG A 441 17.81 31.24 15.16
CA ARG A 441 16.88 31.74 14.14
C ARG A 441 17.48 32.96 13.44
N ASN A 442 17.94 32.81 12.20
CA ASN A 442 17.70 33.76 11.09
C ASN A 442 18.37 33.26 9.81
N ARG A 443 17.69 33.43 8.68
CA ARG A 443 18.19 33.09 7.35
C ARG A 443 19.43 33.90 6.98
N SER A 444 20.42 33.25 6.38
CA SER A 444 21.08 33.74 5.17
C SER A 444 21.88 32.62 4.49
N PHE A 445 21.52 32.34 3.24
CA PHE A 445 22.26 31.49 2.32
C PHE A 445 23.56 32.22 1.95
N SER A 446 24.70 31.76 2.46
CA SER A 446 26.00 32.10 1.91
C SER A 446 26.87 30.86 1.87
N SER A 447 27.14 30.43 0.64
CA SER A 447 28.12 29.44 0.25
C SER A 447 29.49 29.70 0.92
N ARG A 448 29.93 28.76 1.76
CA ARG A 448 31.36 28.53 1.96
C ARG A 448 31.60 27.07 2.33
N GLU A 449 32.45 26.45 1.52
CA GLU A 449 32.91 25.06 1.62
C GLU A 449 33.40 24.74 3.03
N GLY A 450 32.71 23.80 3.67
CA GLY A 450 33.16 23.09 4.86
C GLY A 450 32.41 21.76 4.87
N LYS A 451 33.15 20.65 4.78
CA LYS A 451 32.57 19.29 4.85
C LYS A 451 31.72 19.16 6.12
N PRO A 452 30.46 18.67 6.05
CA PRO A 452 29.69 18.40 7.25
C PRO A 452 30.24 17.14 7.94
N ASP A 453 30.56 17.22 9.23
CA ASP A 453 30.90 16.05 10.04
C ASP A 453 29.68 15.12 10.08
N LYS A 454 29.89 13.88 9.65
CA LYS A 454 28.89 13.00 9.04
C LYS A 454 28.34 11.94 10.01
N TRP A 455 28.05 12.29 11.27
CA TRP A 455 27.38 11.35 12.18
C TRP A 455 26.24 12.00 12.95
N ASN A 456 25.10 12.14 12.27
CA ASN A 456 23.83 12.45 12.91
C ASN A 456 23.41 11.30 13.84
N ASN A 457 22.94 11.63 15.04
CA ASN A 457 22.43 10.66 16.01
C ASN A 457 21.03 10.17 15.59
N SER A 458 20.89 8.85 15.35
CA SER A 458 19.64 8.20 14.92
C SER A 458 18.45 8.51 15.86
N ASP A 459 18.70 8.59 17.18
CA ASP A 459 17.68 8.94 18.17
C ASP A 459 17.17 10.38 17.97
N THR A 460 18.06 11.32 17.67
CA THR A 460 17.70 12.73 17.44
C THR A 460 16.91 12.89 16.14
N GLU A 461 17.33 12.19 15.09
CA GLU A 461 16.62 12.20 13.80
C GLU A 461 15.21 11.62 13.94
N PHE A 462 15.07 10.50 14.64
CA PHE A 462 13.77 9.90 14.94
C PHE A 462 12.84 10.86 15.68
N VAL A 463 13.32 11.49 16.76
CA VAL A 463 12.50 12.46 17.52
C VAL A 463 12.15 13.67 16.66
N GLN A 464 13.09 14.21 15.88
CA GLN A 464 12.85 15.35 15.00
C GLN A 464 11.80 15.02 13.93
N ASP A 465 11.86 13.83 13.34
CA ASP A 465 10.89 13.35 12.35
C ASP A 465 9.50 13.14 12.97
N LEU A 466 9.41 12.63 14.20
CA LEU A 466 8.15 12.54 14.94
C LEU A 466 7.54 13.93 15.19
N MET A 467 8.33 14.86 15.72
CA MET A 467 7.86 16.21 16.04
C MET A 467 7.42 16.95 14.77
N LEU A 468 8.17 16.83 13.68
CA LEU A 468 7.82 17.40 12.38
C LEU A 468 6.55 16.78 11.80
N ALA A 469 6.32 15.48 11.97
CA ALA A 469 5.10 14.83 11.54
C ALA A 469 3.88 15.32 12.34
N ILE A 470 4.03 15.54 13.66
CA ILE A 470 3.00 16.12 14.52
C ILE A 470 2.69 17.56 14.11
N GLU A 471 3.72 18.39 13.86
CA GLU A 471 3.58 19.77 13.38
C GLU A 471 2.87 19.83 12.03
N ARG A 472 3.08 18.84 11.16
CA ARG A 472 2.38 18.69 9.88
C ARG A 472 1.00 18.05 9.99
N HIS A 473 0.50 17.83 11.21
CA HIS A 473 -0.82 17.25 11.49
C HIS A 473 -1.04 15.85 10.90
N TYR A 474 0.00 15.02 10.86
CA TYR A 474 -0.15 13.61 10.54
C TYR A 474 -1.02 12.92 11.61
N GLY A 475 -1.91 12.02 11.20
CA GLY A 475 -2.79 11.28 12.10
C GLY A 475 -2.04 10.24 12.97
N GLU A 476 -2.69 9.79 14.04
CA GLU A 476 -2.15 8.81 15.01
C GLU A 476 -1.55 7.56 14.37
N VAL A 477 -2.20 7.01 13.33
CA VAL A 477 -1.71 5.81 12.62
C VAL A 477 -0.35 6.04 11.97
N ALA A 478 -0.13 7.23 11.39
CA ALA A 478 1.16 7.56 10.76
C ALA A 478 2.27 7.80 11.79
N ILE A 479 1.94 8.41 12.94
CA ILE A 479 2.86 8.57 14.05
C ILE A 479 3.27 7.21 14.62
N ARG A 480 2.31 6.31 14.82
CA ARG A 480 2.57 4.92 15.25
C ARG A 480 3.45 4.17 14.26
N ALA A 481 3.27 4.37 12.94
CA ALA A 481 4.13 3.75 11.93
C ALA A 481 5.61 4.18 12.05
N LYS A 482 5.87 5.45 12.39
CA LYS A 482 7.24 5.94 12.62
C LYS A 482 7.88 5.28 13.84
N VAL A 483 7.11 5.15 14.93
CA VAL A 483 7.54 4.41 16.14
C VAL A 483 7.76 2.93 15.84
N GLU A 484 6.87 2.31 15.07
CA GLU A 484 6.97 0.92 14.63
C GLU A 484 8.28 0.67 13.86
N ASN A 485 8.63 1.55 12.92
CA ASN A 485 9.87 1.47 12.16
C ASN A 485 11.12 1.60 13.06
N TYR A 486 11.09 2.51 14.03
CA TYR A 486 12.19 2.70 14.98
C TYR A 486 12.42 1.43 15.83
N VAL A 487 11.37 0.85 16.39
CA VAL A 487 11.47 -0.38 17.19
C VAL A 487 11.84 -1.58 16.32
N ARG A 488 11.33 -1.67 15.09
CA ARG A 488 11.73 -2.71 14.12
C ARG A 488 13.22 -2.62 13.77
N HIS A 489 13.74 -1.41 13.56
CA HIS A 489 15.17 -1.21 13.33
C HIS A 489 15.99 -1.64 14.54
N PHE A 490 15.61 -1.23 15.76
CA PHE A 490 16.25 -1.71 16.99
C PHE A 490 16.26 -3.25 17.05
N MET A 491 15.13 -3.90 16.76
CA MET A 491 15.04 -5.37 16.77
C MET A 491 15.89 -6.04 15.68
N SER A 492 16.17 -5.38 14.56
CA SER A 492 17.08 -5.91 13.55
C SER A 492 18.55 -5.95 14.02
N LEU A 493 18.92 -5.10 14.98
CA LEU A 493 20.28 -5.04 15.55
C LEU A 493 20.52 -6.08 16.66
N VAL A 494 19.46 -6.52 17.36
CA VAL A 494 19.56 -7.50 18.45
C VAL A 494 20.23 -8.82 18.02
N PRO A 495 19.79 -9.53 16.95
CA PRO A 495 20.42 -10.79 16.55
C PRO A 495 21.86 -10.61 16.07
N LEU A 496 22.19 -9.45 15.47
CA LEU A 496 23.56 -9.12 15.07
C LEU A 496 24.46 -8.97 16.30
N TYR A 497 24.02 -8.24 17.33
CA TYR A 497 24.74 -8.09 18.58
C TYR A 497 24.95 -9.44 19.30
N GLU A 498 23.92 -10.28 19.36
CA GLU A 498 24.04 -11.63 19.95
C GLU A 498 25.09 -12.48 19.22
N TYR A 499 25.07 -12.46 17.89
CA TYR A 499 26.01 -13.21 17.07
C TYR A 499 27.44 -12.71 17.24
N GLU A 500 27.68 -11.40 17.31
CA GLU A 500 29.03 -10.85 17.55
C GLU A 500 29.59 -11.21 18.93
N ARG A 501 28.72 -11.21 19.95
CA ARG A 501 29.14 -11.50 21.33
C ARG A 501 29.31 -12.99 21.60
N ASN A 502 28.39 -13.82 21.07
CA ASN A 502 28.26 -15.23 21.46
C ASN A 502 28.54 -16.21 20.29
N GLY A 503 28.75 -15.73 19.07
CA GLY A 503 28.90 -16.57 17.86
C GLY A 503 27.62 -17.27 17.40
N SER A 504 26.48 -16.98 18.04
CA SER A 504 25.16 -17.53 17.73
C SER A 504 24.07 -16.56 18.20
N SER A 505 22.90 -16.59 17.55
CA SER A 505 21.73 -15.80 17.93
C SER A 505 20.51 -16.70 18.09
N GLN A 506 19.60 -16.30 18.99
CA GLN A 506 18.32 -16.98 19.17
C GLN A 506 17.18 -16.34 18.36
N LEU A 507 17.35 -15.09 17.93
CA LEU A 507 16.38 -14.31 17.15
C LEU A 507 16.71 -14.24 15.64
N GLY A 508 17.79 -14.89 15.20
CA GLY A 508 18.20 -14.90 13.79
C GLY A 508 18.88 -16.21 13.40
N ASP A 509 18.79 -16.57 12.12
CA ASP A 509 19.47 -17.75 11.59
C ASP A 509 21.00 -17.51 11.57
N PRO A 510 21.80 -18.33 12.28
CA PRO A 510 23.26 -18.23 12.28
C PRO A 510 23.89 -18.29 10.88
N ALA A 511 23.28 -19.01 9.93
CA ALA A 511 23.79 -19.10 8.57
C ALA A 511 23.66 -17.76 7.82
N HIS A 512 22.67 -16.95 8.17
CA HIS A 512 22.41 -15.64 7.55
C HIS A 512 23.29 -14.57 8.20
N LEU A 513 23.42 -14.60 9.52
CA LEU A 513 24.28 -13.67 10.27
C LEU A 513 25.77 -13.90 9.98
N ALA A 514 26.18 -15.14 9.69
CA ALA A 514 27.56 -15.46 9.27
C ALA A 514 27.87 -15.05 7.83
N ALA A 515 26.85 -14.92 6.97
CA ALA A 515 27.01 -14.55 5.56
C ALA A 515 27.18 -13.03 5.35
N SER A 516 26.81 -12.19 6.33
CA SER A 516 26.91 -10.73 6.22
C SER A 516 28.35 -10.21 6.09
N ASP A 517 29.36 -11.01 6.46
CA ASP A 517 30.78 -10.69 6.29
C ASP A 517 31.31 -11.06 4.88
N LYS A 518 30.51 -11.71 4.03
CA LYS A 518 30.88 -12.07 2.66
C LYS A 518 30.09 -11.22 1.67
N THR A 519 30.80 -10.48 0.82
CA THR A 519 30.28 -9.67 -0.30
C THR A 519 29.68 -10.49 -1.45
N GLY A 520 29.14 -11.67 -1.17
CA GLY A 520 28.77 -12.67 -2.17
C GLY A 520 27.38 -13.24 -1.95
N VAL A 521 26.51 -12.90 -2.90
CA VAL A 521 25.24 -13.48 -3.42
C VAL A 521 24.64 -14.77 -2.82
N ASP A 522 25.28 -15.59 -1.99
CA ASP A 522 24.80 -16.92 -1.60
C ASP A 522 24.28 -17.10 -0.15
N GLY A 523 24.11 -16.03 0.62
CA GLY A 523 23.53 -16.13 1.97
C GLY A 523 22.68 -14.92 2.31
N TYR A 524 21.56 -15.17 2.97
CA TYR A 524 20.65 -14.14 3.47
C TYR A 524 21.33 -13.23 4.50
N ALA A 525 20.68 -12.08 4.77
CA ALA A 525 21.23 -10.86 5.36
C ALA A 525 21.87 -9.91 4.33
N ILE A 526 21.03 -9.39 3.45
CA ILE A 526 21.18 -8.00 3.02
C ILE A 526 20.95 -7.19 4.32
N SER A 527 21.55 -6.05 4.70
CA SER A 527 22.78 -5.27 4.42
C SER A 527 22.78 -4.08 5.44
N PRO A 528 23.92 -3.54 5.93
CA PRO A 528 23.92 -2.10 6.20
C PRO A 528 25.30 -1.44 5.96
N GLY A 529 25.60 -1.07 4.72
CA GLY A 529 26.76 -0.22 4.40
C GLY A 529 28.13 -0.81 4.77
N ASP A 530 29.16 0.05 4.77
CA ASP A 530 30.51 -0.33 5.17
C ASP A 530 30.50 -0.91 6.59
N LYS A 531 31.25 -2.00 6.84
CA LYS A 531 31.38 -2.68 8.14
C LYS A 531 31.55 -1.70 9.33
N GLU A 532 32.28 -0.61 9.10
CA GLU A 532 32.48 0.47 10.08
C GLU A 532 31.19 1.16 10.55
N THR A 533 30.20 1.34 9.66
CA THR A 533 28.91 1.96 9.99
C THR A 533 28.08 1.06 10.89
N ARG A 534 28.03 -0.23 10.54
CA ARG A 534 27.36 -1.26 11.33
C ARG A 534 27.96 -1.38 12.73
N ASP A 535 29.29 -1.45 12.83
CA ASP A 535 29.99 -1.57 14.11
C ASP A 535 29.75 -0.34 15.00
N HIS A 536 29.71 0.85 14.40
CA HIS A 536 29.38 2.08 15.12
C HIS A 536 27.92 2.09 15.62
N GLU A 537 26.96 1.71 14.78
CA GLU A 537 25.54 1.60 15.19
C GLU A 537 25.34 0.57 16.32
N LEU A 538 25.95 -0.61 16.21
CA LEU A 538 25.90 -1.64 17.26
C LEU A 538 26.48 -1.12 18.58
N SER A 539 27.61 -0.40 18.53
CA SER A 539 28.21 0.21 19.73
C SER A 539 27.29 1.26 20.38
N PHE A 540 26.51 2.00 19.59
CA PHE A 540 25.57 3.00 20.07
C PHE A 540 24.37 2.37 20.81
N TYR A 541 23.81 1.28 20.26
CA TYR A 541 22.66 0.59 20.85
C TYR A 541 23.04 -0.46 21.92
N GLN A 542 24.33 -0.77 22.10
CA GLN A 542 24.83 -1.84 22.96
C GLN A 542 24.16 -1.88 24.35
N ASN A 543 24.25 -0.79 25.13
CA ASN A 543 23.71 -0.77 26.49
C ASN A 543 22.19 -0.98 26.54
N ARG A 544 21.47 -0.58 25.48
CA ARG A 544 20.02 -0.77 25.36
C ARG A 544 19.68 -2.22 25.03
N ILE A 545 20.45 -2.83 24.13
CA ILE A 545 20.30 -4.24 23.76
C ILE A 545 20.60 -5.12 24.98
N GLU A 546 21.68 -4.84 25.72
CA GLU A 546 22.03 -5.55 26.96
C GLU A 546 20.92 -5.45 28.02
N GLY A 547 20.28 -4.28 28.15
CA GLY A 547 19.13 -4.10 29.04
C GLY A 547 17.82 -4.72 28.53
N PHE A 548 17.70 -5.01 27.23
CA PHE A 548 16.53 -5.62 26.61
C PHE A 548 16.58 -7.15 26.65
N ILE A 549 17.77 -7.74 26.50
CA ILE A 549 17.97 -9.19 26.60
C ILE A 549 17.57 -9.66 28.01
N GLY A 550 16.74 -10.71 28.08
CA GLY A 550 16.22 -11.25 29.34
C GLY A 550 14.93 -10.58 29.83
N THR A 551 14.41 -9.58 29.12
CA THR A 551 13.08 -9.03 29.40
C THR A 551 11.96 -9.95 28.88
N GLN A 552 10.74 -9.78 29.40
CA GLN A 552 9.56 -10.49 28.90
C GLN A 552 9.31 -10.22 27.41
N ALA A 553 9.54 -8.98 26.97
CA ALA A 553 9.39 -8.61 25.57
C ALA A 553 10.38 -9.36 24.67
N TYR A 554 11.61 -9.58 25.14
CA TYR A 554 12.60 -10.41 24.46
C TYR A 554 12.16 -11.88 24.37
N TYR A 555 11.74 -12.49 25.48
CA TYR A 555 11.25 -13.89 25.47
C TYR A 555 10.01 -14.07 24.59
N ASN A 556 9.10 -13.10 24.61
CA ASN A 556 7.94 -13.11 23.74
C ASN A 556 8.33 -13.01 22.26
N SER A 557 9.36 -12.22 21.94
CA SER A 557 9.91 -12.08 20.59
C SER A 557 10.55 -13.37 20.10
N LEU A 558 11.19 -14.15 20.98
CA LEU A 558 11.71 -15.49 20.65
C LEU A 558 10.58 -16.43 20.24
N ALA A 559 9.51 -16.48 21.03
CA ALA A 559 8.34 -17.30 20.73
C ALA A 559 7.63 -16.83 19.45
N ASP A 560 7.55 -15.51 19.22
CA ASP A 560 6.97 -14.95 17.98
C ASP A 560 7.84 -15.29 16.77
N TYR A 561 9.16 -15.22 16.90
CA TYR A 561 10.10 -15.59 15.85
C TYR A 561 9.97 -17.06 15.48
N GLN A 562 9.89 -17.96 16.46
CA GLN A 562 9.68 -19.39 16.23
C GLN A 562 8.31 -19.68 15.57
N SER A 563 7.25 -19.03 16.05
CA SER A 563 5.93 -19.14 15.43
C SER A 563 5.96 -18.63 13.99
N MET A 564 6.59 -17.48 13.74
CA MET A 564 6.73 -16.89 12.42
C MET A 564 7.53 -17.80 11.48
N GLN A 565 8.65 -18.38 11.92
CA GLN A 565 9.40 -19.35 11.11
C GLN A 565 8.56 -20.58 10.73
N SER A 566 7.68 -21.03 11.63
CA SER A 566 6.78 -22.15 11.34
C SER A 566 5.63 -21.78 10.40
N SER A 567 5.12 -20.55 10.49
CA SER A 567 3.93 -20.08 9.79
C SER A 567 4.22 -19.21 8.56
N SER A 568 5.47 -18.79 8.31
CA SER A 568 5.79 -17.93 7.18
C SER A 568 5.59 -18.70 5.88
N VAL A 569 4.90 -18.05 4.94
CA VAL A 569 4.61 -18.62 3.63
C VAL A 569 5.82 -18.41 2.71
N ILE A 570 6.54 -17.31 2.92
CA ILE A 570 7.86 -17.06 2.30
C ILE A 570 8.93 -17.57 3.26
N ARG A 571 9.70 -18.55 2.80
CA ARG A 571 10.75 -19.19 3.61
C ARG A 571 12.13 -18.83 3.09
N GLY A 572 13.07 -18.70 4.02
CA GLY A 572 14.45 -18.35 3.75
C GLY A 572 14.65 -16.85 3.59
N ILE A 573 13.77 -16.10 2.91
CA ILE A 573 13.97 -14.67 2.62
C ILE A 573 13.45 -13.73 3.72
N ASP A 574 14.22 -12.69 4.05
CA ASP A 574 13.74 -11.50 4.79
C ASP A 574 13.28 -10.40 3.81
N ILE A 575 11.98 -10.35 3.57
CA ILE A 575 11.35 -9.39 2.64
C ILE A 575 11.41 -7.97 3.18
N ALA A 576 11.18 -7.80 4.49
CA ALA A 576 11.15 -6.48 5.11
C ALA A 576 12.52 -5.81 4.95
N HIS A 577 13.59 -6.58 5.10
CA HIS A 577 14.93 -6.12 4.82
C HIS A 577 15.15 -5.78 3.34
N MET A 578 14.80 -6.67 2.42
CA MET A 578 14.97 -6.40 0.97
C MET A 578 14.28 -5.11 0.54
N VAL A 579 13.06 -4.88 1.03
CA VAL A 579 12.30 -3.65 0.79
C VAL A 579 13.00 -2.44 1.41
N TYR A 580 13.55 -2.58 2.63
CA TYR A 580 14.33 -1.53 3.27
C TYR A 580 15.53 -1.11 2.43
N CYS A 581 16.29 -2.06 1.87
CA CYS A 581 17.43 -1.75 1.00
C CYS A 581 17.03 -1.02 -0.26
N LEU A 582 16.00 -1.52 -0.96
CA LEU A 582 15.51 -0.85 -2.17
C LEU A 582 15.00 0.56 -1.89
N ARG A 583 14.56 0.85 -0.66
CA ARG A 583 14.04 2.17 -0.29
C ARG A 583 15.13 3.13 0.18
N ASN A 584 16.08 2.67 0.99
CA ASN A 584 16.96 3.53 1.77
C ASN A 584 18.43 3.47 1.34
N SER A 585 18.86 2.44 0.62
CA SER A 585 20.25 2.30 0.21
C SER A 585 20.54 3.16 -1.03
N THR A 586 21.52 4.05 -0.92
CA THR A 586 21.89 5.00 -1.98
C THR A 586 22.91 4.44 -2.98
N ASN A 587 23.65 3.38 -2.61
CA ASN A 587 24.74 2.78 -3.40
C ASN A 587 24.68 1.24 -3.39
N LEU A 588 23.60 0.62 -3.89
CA LEU A 588 23.56 -0.84 -4.07
C LEU A 588 24.30 -1.23 -5.35
N ASP A 589 25.09 -2.32 -5.32
CA ASP A 589 25.69 -2.85 -6.53
C ASP A 589 24.63 -3.44 -7.46
N VAL A 590 24.86 -3.37 -8.77
CA VAL A 590 23.91 -3.87 -9.77
C VAL A 590 23.61 -5.37 -9.58
N ASN A 591 24.62 -6.16 -9.19
CA ASN A 591 24.42 -7.59 -8.96
C ASN A 591 23.58 -7.85 -7.70
N GLU A 592 23.69 -7.00 -6.68
CA GLU A 592 22.90 -7.09 -5.46
C GLU A 592 21.43 -6.75 -5.75
N VAL A 593 21.18 -5.65 -6.50
CA VAL A 593 19.84 -5.29 -6.94
C VAL A 593 19.24 -6.41 -7.78
N GLU A 594 20.00 -7.02 -8.70
CA GLU A 594 19.53 -8.12 -9.52
C GLU A 594 19.16 -9.35 -8.68
N ALA A 595 19.99 -9.71 -7.70
CA ALA A 595 19.71 -10.82 -6.79
C ALA A 595 18.43 -10.56 -5.96
N ILE A 596 18.19 -9.31 -5.53
CA ILE A 596 16.99 -8.91 -4.81
C ILE A 596 15.74 -9.15 -5.68
N TYR A 597 15.70 -8.56 -6.87
CA TYR A 597 14.54 -8.66 -7.76
C TYR A 597 14.30 -10.11 -8.22
N LYS A 598 15.37 -10.85 -8.54
CA LYS A 598 15.27 -12.27 -8.92
C LYS A 598 14.64 -13.11 -7.82
N ARG A 599 15.09 -12.94 -6.57
CA ARG A 599 14.57 -13.69 -5.42
C ARG A 599 13.11 -13.37 -5.12
N LEU A 600 12.75 -12.08 -5.16
CA LEU A 600 11.35 -11.67 -4.98
C LEU A 600 10.46 -12.30 -6.07
N ASP A 601 10.92 -12.31 -7.33
CA ASP A 601 10.19 -12.98 -8.41
C ASP A 601 10.10 -14.50 -8.18
N GLU A 602 11.17 -15.19 -7.80
CA GLU A 602 11.15 -16.65 -7.62
C GLU A 602 10.27 -17.12 -6.45
N GLN A 603 10.14 -16.32 -5.39
CA GLN A 603 9.56 -16.75 -4.11
C GLN A 603 8.17 -16.19 -3.83
N VAL A 604 7.82 -15.06 -4.44
CA VAL A 604 6.47 -14.50 -4.36
C VAL A 604 5.66 -15.08 -5.52
N VAL A 605 4.88 -16.13 -5.24
CA VAL A 605 4.08 -16.85 -6.25
C VAL A 605 2.61 -16.94 -5.88
N THR A 606 2.29 -17.24 -4.62
CA THR A 606 0.92 -17.43 -4.13
C THR A 606 0.31 -16.14 -3.59
N ASP A 607 -1.02 -16.10 -3.46
CA ASP A 607 -1.74 -14.93 -2.95
C ASP A 607 -1.35 -14.53 -1.52
N GLU A 608 -1.11 -15.51 -0.66
CA GLU A 608 -0.67 -15.29 0.72
C GLU A 608 0.74 -14.66 0.76
N GLN A 609 1.64 -15.12 -0.11
CA GLN A 609 2.99 -14.57 -0.27
C GLN A 609 2.96 -13.13 -0.80
N VAL A 610 2.06 -12.84 -1.74
CA VAL A 610 1.86 -11.45 -2.22
C VAL A 610 1.36 -10.57 -1.08
N THR A 611 0.44 -11.07 -0.26
CA THR A 611 -0.10 -10.33 0.90
C THR A 611 0.99 -10.07 1.95
N GLU A 612 1.88 -11.04 2.19
CA GLU A 612 3.07 -10.85 3.04
C GLU A 612 4.03 -9.78 2.48
N LEU A 613 4.29 -9.79 1.17
CA LEU A 613 5.08 -8.75 0.50
C LEU A 613 4.44 -7.36 0.64
N LEU A 614 3.12 -7.25 0.40
CA LEU A 614 2.38 -5.99 0.45
C LEU A 614 2.32 -5.40 1.87
N ALA A 615 2.27 -6.25 2.90
CA ALA A 615 2.36 -5.80 4.29
C ALA A 615 3.72 -5.13 4.61
N SER A 616 4.79 -5.52 3.92
CA SER A 616 6.10 -4.86 4.02
C SER A 616 6.20 -3.56 3.19
N LEU A 617 5.19 -3.26 2.36
CA LEU A 617 5.14 -2.11 1.46
C LEU A 617 3.90 -1.24 1.75
N PRO A 618 3.79 -0.62 2.94
CA PRO A 618 2.62 0.20 3.29
C PRO A 618 2.46 1.41 2.34
N GLN A 619 1.24 1.70 1.90
CA GLN A 619 0.95 2.79 0.94
C GLN A 619 1.34 4.16 1.49
N SER A 620 1.17 4.37 2.81
CA SER A 620 1.59 5.58 3.52
C SER A 620 3.11 5.85 3.48
N GLN A 621 3.94 4.86 3.12
CA GLN A 621 5.39 4.98 2.99
C GLN A 621 5.86 4.82 1.53
N GLY A 622 5.01 5.17 0.56
CA GLY A 622 5.31 5.06 -0.88
C GLY A 622 4.87 3.75 -1.52
N GLY A 623 4.30 2.81 -0.74
CA GLY A 623 3.73 1.56 -1.27
C GLY A 623 4.71 0.78 -2.14
N LEU A 624 4.31 0.49 -3.38
CA LEU A 624 5.10 -0.27 -4.35
C LEU A 624 6.28 0.51 -4.97
N GLN A 625 6.51 1.76 -4.57
CA GLN A 625 7.56 2.62 -5.14
C GLN A 625 8.97 2.02 -5.13
N PRO A 626 9.47 1.41 -4.03
CA PRO A 626 10.81 0.82 -4.02
C PRO A 626 10.97 -0.29 -5.07
N LEU A 627 9.90 -1.04 -5.35
CA LEU A 627 9.89 -2.08 -6.39
C LEU A 627 9.69 -1.49 -7.80
N ALA A 628 8.97 -0.38 -7.92
CA ALA A 628 8.70 0.25 -9.21
C ALA A 628 9.96 0.83 -9.86
N TYR A 629 10.98 1.22 -9.08
CA TYR A 629 12.26 1.68 -9.63
C TYR A 629 12.94 0.62 -10.52
N GLY A 630 12.66 -0.67 -10.30
CA GLY A 630 13.16 -1.76 -11.13
C GLY A 630 12.74 -1.65 -12.60
N PHE A 631 11.61 -0.97 -12.92
CA PHE A 631 11.19 -0.73 -14.31
C PHE A 631 12.17 0.16 -15.09
N TYR A 632 12.90 1.03 -14.39
CA TYR A 632 13.82 2.02 -14.96
C TYR A 632 15.28 1.58 -14.88
N HIS A 633 15.54 0.40 -14.33
CA HIS A 633 16.89 -0.04 -14.08
C HIS A 633 17.63 -0.33 -15.42
N PRO A 634 18.92 0.04 -15.58
CA PRO A 634 19.69 -0.20 -16.80
C PRO A 634 19.78 -1.68 -17.22
N SER A 635 19.85 -2.61 -16.25
CA SER A 635 19.86 -4.06 -16.50
C SER A 635 18.50 -4.57 -17.03
N PRO A 636 18.44 -5.21 -18.21
CA PRO A 636 17.22 -5.83 -18.73
C PRO A 636 16.66 -6.94 -17.84
N ALA A 637 17.52 -7.67 -17.13
CA ALA A 637 17.09 -8.75 -16.23
C ALA A 637 16.26 -8.21 -15.06
N ILE A 638 16.71 -7.12 -14.43
CA ILE A 638 15.98 -6.44 -13.35
C ILE A 638 14.62 -5.94 -13.85
N ARG A 639 14.56 -5.33 -15.04
CA ARG A 639 13.28 -4.89 -15.62
C ARG A 639 12.32 -6.07 -15.81
N LEU A 640 12.81 -7.21 -16.30
CA LEU A 640 12.00 -8.42 -16.50
C LEU A 640 11.46 -8.98 -15.18
N TYR A 641 12.31 -9.15 -14.16
CA TYR A 641 11.88 -9.61 -12.84
C TYR A 641 10.84 -8.65 -12.22
N THR A 642 11.03 -7.34 -12.40
CA THR A 642 10.08 -6.32 -11.93
C THR A 642 8.71 -6.50 -12.58
N VAL A 643 8.66 -6.65 -13.92
CA VAL A 643 7.41 -6.86 -14.64
C VAL A 643 6.69 -8.14 -14.16
N ARG A 644 7.41 -9.24 -14.00
CA ARG A 644 6.82 -10.51 -13.53
C ARG A 644 6.28 -10.39 -12.11
N LEU A 645 7.01 -9.73 -11.21
CA LEU A 645 6.59 -9.49 -9.84
C LEU A 645 5.30 -8.65 -9.79
N PHE A 646 5.24 -7.55 -10.54
CA PHE A 646 4.05 -6.70 -10.59
C PHE A 646 2.84 -7.41 -11.19
N GLN A 647 3.01 -8.31 -12.16
CA GLN A 647 1.91 -9.13 -12.69
C GLN A 647 1.31 -10.05 -11.62
N LYS A 648 2.13 -10.60 -10.72
CA LYS A 648 1.64 -11.41 -9.60
C LYS A 648 0.94 -10.57 -8.55
N ILE A 649 1.46 -9.37 -8.27
CA ILE A 649 0.81 -8.40 -7.39
C ILE A 649 -0.56 -8.01 -7.93
N GLU A 650 -0.68 -7.70 -9.23
CA GLU A 650 -1.95 -7.36 -9.86
C GLU A 650 -2.98 -8.50 -9.83
N GLY A 651 -2.52 -9.75 -9.86
CA GLY A 651 -3.39 -10.93 -9.74
C GLY A 651 -3.99 -11.14 -8.35
N ASN A 652 -3.41 -10.53 -7.32
CA ASN A 652 -3.87 -10.66 -5.94
C ASN A 652 -5.01 -9.68 -5.59
N GLN A 653 -5.92 -10.11 -4.71
CA GLN A 653 -7.07 -9.29 -4.28
C GLN A 653 -6.65 -7.92 -3.70
N ALA A 654 -5.70 -7.90 -2.76
CA ALA A 654 -5.17 -6.65 -2.22
C ALA A 654 -4.33 -5.91 -3.25
N GLY A 655 -3.45 -6.62 -3.95
CA GLY A 655 -2.51 -6.02 -4.91
C GLY A 655 -3.18 -5.33 -6.09
N SER A 656 -4.32 -5.82 -6.58
CA SER A 656 -5.12 -5.15 -7.61
C SER A 656 -5.65 -3.77 -7.20
N ARG A 657 -5.88 -3.57 -5.89
CA ARG A 657 -6.33 -2.32 -5.27
C ARG A 657 -5.17 -1.43 -4.83
N TYR A 658 -3.95 -1.96 -4.75
CA TYR A 658 -2.75 -1.16 -4.51
C TYR A 658 -2.51 -0.25 -5.71
N ARG A 659 -2.85 1.03 -5.52
CA ARG A 659 -2.43 2.07 -6.46
C ARG A 659 -0.92 2.18 -6.37
N ILE A 660 -0.25 2.14 -7.52
CA ILE A 660 1.16 2.46 -7.61
C ILE A 660 1.30 3.97 -7.34
N ASN A 661 1.44 4.36 -6.07
CA ASN A 661 1.71 5.77 -5.69
C ASN A 661 3.18 6.17 -5.99
N ALA A 662 4.01 5.25 -6.49
CA ALA A 662 5.33 5.55 -7.07
C ALA A 662 5.29 6.61 -8.18
N TYR A 663 4.10 6.85 -8.71
CA TYR A 663 3.79 7.75 -9.81
C TYR A 663 3.49 9.20 -9.37
N ASN A 664 3.93 9.66 -8.19
CA ASN A 664 3.81 11.10 -7.88
C ASN A 664 4.59 12.00 -8.87
N ASP A 665 5.60 11.47 -9.55
CA ASP A 665 6.33 12.17 -10.62
C ASP A 665 5.87 11.79 -12.04
N LEU A 666 4.95 10.84 -12.16
CA LEU A 666 4.50 10.29 -13.44
C LEU A 666 3.01 10.51 -13.56
N THR A 667 2.66 11.56 -14.28
CA THR A 667 1.26 11.83 -14.60
C THR A 667 0.74 10.66 -15.43
N PRO A 668 -0.36 9.97 -15.01
CA PRO A 668 -1.07 9.08 -15.92
C PRO A 668 -1.52 9.94 -17.11
N VAL A 669 -1.05 9.58 -18.29
CA VAL A 669 -1.32 10.34 -19.51
C VAL A 669 -2.36 9.59 -20.32
N GLU A 670 -3.48 10.26 -20.60
CA GLU A 670 -4.37 9.83 -21.67
C GLU A 670 -3.64 10.01 -23.00
N PHE A 671 -3.44 8.89 -23.68
CA PHE A 671 -3.00 8.89 -25.06
C PHE A 671 -4.05 9.66 -25.91
N HIS A 672 -3.61 10.60 -26.75
CA HIS A 672 -4.43 11.42 -27.69
C HIS A 672 -4.96 12.80 -27.26
N ALA A 673 -4.45 13.45 -26.21
CA ALA A 673 -4.84 14.85 -25.88
C ALA A 673 -4.56 15.88 -27.00
N MET A 674 -3.74 15.54 -28.00
CA MET A 674 -3.40 16.38 -29.15
C MET A 674 -4.40 16.39 -30.30
N TRP A 675 -5.11 15.28 -30.48
CA TRP A 675 -5.86 14.99 -31.70
C TRP A 675 -7.31 15.08 -31.28
N GLY A 676 -7.88 16.30 -31.33
CA GLY A 676 -9.23 16.61 -30.89
C GLY A 676 -10.28 15.72 -31.56
N HIS A 677 -10.47 14.53 -31.01
CA HIS A 677 -11.52 13.60 -31.34
C HIS A 677 -12.31 13.38 -30.05
N SER A 678 -13.63 13.47 -30.19
CA SER A 678 -14.58 12.97 -29.20
C SER A 678 -14.08 11.63 -28.67
N SER A 679 -14.22 11.43 -27.36
CA SER A 679 -13.96 10.25 -26.53
C SER A 679 -14.66 8.95 -26.97
N ALA A 680 -14.88 8.74 -28.27
CA ALA A 680 -15.76 7.75 -28.87
C ALA A 680 -15.13 6.97 -30.06
N GLN A 681 -13.82 7.09 -30.34
CA GLN A 681 -13.21 6.43 -31.51
C GLN A 681 -11.99 5.53 -31.26
N PHE A 682 -11.53 5.36 -30.02
CA PHE A 682 -11.25 3.98 -29.60
C PHE A 682 -12.61 3.44 -29.17
N LEU A 683 -13.30 2.75 -30.08
CA LEU A 683 -14.37 1.87 -29.68
C LEU A 683 -13.85 1.04 -28.50
N GLU A 684 -14.47 1.20 -27.33
CA GLU A 684 -14.47 0.16 -26.31
C GLU A 684 -14.74 -1.17 -27.02
N GLY A 685 -13.68 -1.96 -27.23
CA GLY A 685 -13.73 -3.25 -27.91
C GLY A 685 -14.11 -3.22 -29.40
N ARG A 686 -13.10 -3.31 -30.28
CA ARG A 686 -13.04 -4.27 -31.41
C ARG A 686 -11.83 -3.95 -32.31
N MET A 687 -10.68 -4.46 -31.90
CA MET A 687 -9.74 -5.02 -32.87
C MET A 687 -10.43 -6.23 -33.52
N VAL A 688 -10.31 -6.39 -34.84
CA VAL A 688 -10.98 -7.44 -35.62
C VAL A 688 -10.75 -8.80 -34.95
N ASP A 689 -11.84 -9.56 -34.79
CA ASP A 689 -11.99 -10.82 -34.03
C ASP A 689 -12.28 -10.73 -32.51
N GLN A 690 -12.94 -9.67 -32.03
CA GLN A 690 -13.54 -9.62 -30.68
C GLN A 690 -12.57 -9.93 -29.51
N LYS A 691 -11.31 -9.52 -29.60
CA LYS A 691 -10.33 -9.66 -28.51
C LYS A 691 -9.94 -8.28 -27.97
N VAL A 692 -10.37 -8.00 -26.75
CA VAL A 692 -10.25 -6.71 -26.06
C VAL A 692 -8.81 -6.45 -25.60
N ILE A 693 -8.32 -5.21 -25.68
CA ILE A 693 -7.08 -4.77 -25.00
C ILE A 693 -7.44 -4.48 -23.55
N ASP A 694 -6.74 -5.09 -22.60
CA ASP A 694 -6.91 -4.73 -21.19
C ASP A 694 -6.19 -3.40 -20.96
N THR A 695 -6.87 -2.43 -20.33
CA THR A 695 -6.53 -0.99 -20.33
C THR A 695 -5.02 -0.70 -20.37
N PRO A 696 -4.49 -0.09 -21.45
CA PRO A 696 -3.07 0.21 -21.55
C PRO A 696 -2.69 1.27 -20.51
N LYS A 697 -1.61 1.02 -19.78
CA LYS A 697 -1.09 1.96 -18.76
C LYS A 697 0.15 2.65 -19.30
N TYR A 698 0.18 3.98 -19.20
CA TYR A 698 1.24 4.81 -19.74
C TYR A 698 1.70 5.86 -18.74
N TRP A 699 2.99 6.19 -18.81
CA TRP A 699 3.63 7.13 -17.91
C TRP A 699 4.64 8.00 -18.65
N TYR A 700 4.59 9.30 -18.40
CA TYR A 700 5.52 10.29 -18.93
C TYR A 700 6.33 10.89 -17.80
N SER A 701 7.66 10.87 -17.93
CA SER A 701 8.57 11.59 -17.05
C SER A 701 9.00 12.90 -17.71
N PRO A 702 8.60 14.06 -17.17
CA PRO A 702 9.04 15.36 -17.69
C PRO A 702 10.56 15.57 -17.56
N GLU A 703 11.16 15.05 -16.48
CA GLU A 703 12.59 15.23 -16.18
C GLU A 703 13.47 14.44 -17.14
N SER A 704 13.18 13.14 -17.33
CA SER A 704 13.95 12.27 -18.23
C SER A 704 13.47 12.33 -19.68
N ARG A 705 12.39 13.05 -19.97
CA ARG A 705 11.74 13.14 -21.30
C ARG A 705 11.54 11.77 -21.93
N SER A 706 11.11 10.82 -21.10
CA SER A 706 10.87 9.44 -21.50
C SER A 706 9.42 9.05 -21.25
N TYR A 707 8.96 8.12 -22.08
CA TYR A 707 7.63 7.54 -22.09
C TYR A 707 7.75 6.05 -21.91
N LEU A 708 7.00 5.50 -20.97
CA LEU A 708 6.96 4.07 -20.69
C LEU A 708 5.51 3.62 -20.68
N GLY A 709 5.28 2.41 -21.15
CA GLY A 709 3.96 1.84 -21.03
C GLY A 709 3.95 0.34 -21.15
N PHE A 710 2.89 -0.21 -20.57
CA PHE A 710 2.62 -1.63 -20.53
C PHE A 710 1.28 -1.89 -21.21
N TRP A 711 1.29 -2.82 -22.15
CA TRP A 711 0.13 -3.17 -22.96
C TRP A 711 -0.13 -4.66 -22.85
N ASN A 712 -1.35 -5.02 -22.46
CA ASN A 712 -1.79 -6.41 -22.36
C ASN A 712 -2.85 -6.69 -23.44
N PHE A 713 -2.49 -7.53 -24.40
CA PHE A 713 -3.39 -7.94 -25.47
C PHE A 713 -3.98 -9.31 -25.13
N ASN A 714 -5.31 -9.41 -25.17
CA ASN A 714 -6.04 -10.65 -24.87
C ASN A 714 -6.03 -11.64 -26.06
N ILE A 715 -4.94 -11.65 -26.86
CA ILE A 715 -4.78 -12.37 -28.13
C ILE A 715 -3.60 -13.34 -28.04
N GLN A 716 -3.65 -14.50 -28.72
CA GLN A 716 -2.54 -15.47 -28.86
C GLN A 716 -1.38 -15.00 -29.80
N GLY A 717 -1.10 -13.70 -29.81
CA GLY A 717 -0.05 -13.08 -30.62
C GLY A 717 -0.52 -11.81 -31.33
N ILE A 718 0.33 -10.79 -31.32
CA ILE A 718 0.06 -9.48 -31.93
C ILE A 718 0.60 -9.47 -33.38
N GLU A 719 -0.17 -8.91 -34.32
CA GLU A 719 0.29 -8.72 -35.70
C GLU A 719 1.39 -7.64 -35.78
N GLU A 720 2.39 -7.85 -36.64
CA GLU A 720 3.51 -6.92 -36.81
C GLU A 720 3.07 -5.51 -37.20
N THR A 721 2.02 -5.39 -38.02
CA THR A 721 1.40 -4.10 -38.41
C THR A 721 0.94 -3.29 -37.19
N THR A 722 0.38 -3.96 -36.18
CA THR A 722 -0.09 -3.31 -34.94
C THR A 722 1.09 -2.76 -34.13
N LEU A 723 2.21 -3.49 -34.09
CA LEU A 723 3.42 -3.06 -33.38
C LEU A 723 4.05 -1.81 -33.99
N LEU A 724 3.97 -1.68 -35.32
CA LEU A 724 4.52 -0.55 -36.05
C LEU A 724 3.73 0.74 -35.82
N THR A 725 2.40 0.64 -35.78
CA THR A 725 1.55 1.79 -35.45
C THR A 725 1.76 2.23 -34.02
N LEU A 726 1.86 1.28 -33.08
CA LEU A 726 2.18 1.59 -31.70
C LEU A 726 3.46 2.43 -31.57
N ILE A 727 4.50 2.11 -32.34
CA ILE A 727 5.74 2.88 -32.37
C ILE A 727 5.55 4.28 -32.95
N ASP A 728 4.84 4.41 -34.08
CA ASP A 728 4.56 5.70 -34.71
C ASP A 728 3.81 6.63 -33.74
N ASP A 729 2.82 6.08 -33.06
CA ASP A 729 1.99 6.74 -32.07
C ASP A 729 2.81 7.19 -30.85
N VAL A 730 3.54 6.27 -30.22
CA VAL A 730 4.35 6.53 -29.02
C VAL A 730 5.40 7.61 -29.31
N THR A 731 6.07 7.51 -30.46
CA THR A 731 7.09 8.49 -30.85
C THR A 731 6.47 9.85 -31.17
N GLY A 732 5.30 9.90 -31.82
CA GLY A 732 4.57 11.13 -32.10
C GLY A 732 4.12 11.87 -30.84
N GLU A 733 3.53 11.16 -29.89
CA GLU A 733 3.06 11.72 -28.63
C GLU A 733 4.22 12.29 -27.79
N LEU A 734 5.32 11.54 -27.67
CA LEU A 734 6.50 12.00 -26.94
C LEU A 734 7.16 13.21 -27.61
N ALA A 735 7.19 13.26 -28.94
CA ALA A 735 7.75 14.40 -29.69
C ALA A 735 7.01 15.68 -29.38
N TYR A 736 5.69 15.60 -29.37
CA TYR A 736 4.84 16.73 -29.07
C TYR A 736 4.98 17.24 -27.64
N ARG A 737 4.96 16.35 -26.66
CA ARG A 737 5.11 16.76 -25.24
C ARG A 737 6.47 17.40 -24.99
N SER A 738 7.51 16.82 -25.57
CA SER A 738 8.86 17.39 -25.53
C SER A 738 8.93 18.77 -26.18
N PHE A 739 8.10 19.03 -27.18
CA PHE A 739 7.99 20.32 -27.86
C PHE A 739 7.17 21.35 -27.06
N LEU A 740 6.02 20.96 -26.49
CA LEU A 740 5.20 21.84 -25.62
C LEU A 740 5.96 22.30 -24.38
N ALA A 741 6.82 21.45 -23.82
CA ALA A 741 7.69 21.80 -22.71
C ALA A 741 8.63 22.99 -23.03
N GLN A 742 8.79 23.39 -24.30
CA GLN A 742 9.54 24.57 -24.72
C GLN A 742 8.70 25.87 -24.78
N GLY A 743 7.41 25.83 -24.41
CA GLY A 743 6.54 27.02 -24.32
C GLY A 743 6.00 27.56 -25.64
N ILE A 744 5.99 26.74 -26.70
CA ILE A 744 5.57 27.13 -28.06
C ILE A 744 4.08 26.80 -28.28
N LYS A 745 3.30 27.75 -28.81
CA LYS A 745 1.83 27.62 -28.99
C LYS A 745 1.44 26.64 -30.11
N GLN A 746 0.37 25.87 -29.88
CA GLN A 746 -0.11 24.75 -30.71
C GLN A 746 -0.61 25.13 -32.12
N GLU A 747 -1.01 26.38 -32.35
CA GLU A 747 -1.91 26.76 -33.46
C GLU A 747 -1.22 26.96 -34.82
N HIS A 748 0.10 26.81 -34.92
CA HIS A 748 0.87 27.31 -36.08
C HIS A 748 1.95 26.36 -36.64
N ILE A 749 1.96 25.08 -36.30
CA ILE A 749 3.12 24.20 -36.60
C ILE A 749 2.66 22.86 -37.18
N GLY A 750 3.21 22.48 -38.34
CA GLY A 750 3.19 21.09 -38.83
C GLY A 750 4.58 20.48 -38.77
N PHE A 751 4.69 19.17 -38.93
CA PHE A 751 5.97 18.47 -38.83
C PHE A 751 6.15 17.45 -39.94
N THR A 752 7.41 17.16 -40.28
CA THR A 752 7.78 15.95 -41.03
C THR A 752 8.43 14.96 -40.09
N VAL A 753 8.19 13.68 -40.33
CA VAL A 753 8.81 12.59 -39.58
C VAL A 753 9.75 11.84 -40.52
N ASN A 754 10.87 11.39 -40.00
CA ASN A 754 11.59 10.25 -40.57
C ASN A 754 11.56 9.16 -39.51
N LEU A 755 10.97 8.02 -39.86
CA LEU A 755 10.80 6.88 -38.96
C LEU A 755 11.59 5.70 -39.51
N LYS A 756 12.68 5.38 -38.82
CA LYS A 756 13.50 4.20 -39.10
C LYS A 756 13.15 3.11 -38.10
N ILE A 757 12.65 1.97 -38.58
CA ILE A 757 12.29 0.84 -37.73
C ILE A 757 13.15 -0.36 -38.10
N VAL A 758 13.77 -0.95 -37.08
CA VAL A 758 14.60 -2.15 -37.16
C VAL A 758 13.92 -3.26 -36.37
N LYS A 759 13.62 -4.36 -37.05
CA LYS A 759 13.08 -5.57 -36.42
C LYS A 759 14.22 -6.38 -35.83
N LYS A 760 14.10 -6.77 -34.56
CA LYS A 760 15.13 -7.51 -33.83
C LYS A 760 14.78 -8.97 -33.63
N ASN A 761 13.50 -9.29 -33.39
CA ASN A 761 13.04 -10.66 -33.15
C ASN A 761 11.63 -10.90 -33.70
N ASN A 762 11.32 -12.18 -33.95
CA ASN A 762 10.02 -12.67 -34.37
C ASN A 762 9.34 -13.42 -33.21
N THR A 763 8.50 -12.75 -32.43
CA THR A 763 7.71 -13.43 -31.39
C THR A 763 6.24 -13.04 -31.47
N ARG A 764 5.37 -13.98 -31.09
CA ARG A 764 3.93 -13.75 -30.90
C ARG A 764 3.68 -13.20 -29.51
N ALA A 765 4.27 -12.04 -29.21
CA ALA A 765 4.08 -11.39 -27.92
C ALA A 765 2.59 -11.13 -27.69
N THR A 766 2.12 -11.37 -26.48
CA THR A 766 0.76 -11.05 -26.03
C THR A 766 0.76 -9.88 -25.05
N ARG A 767 1.92 -9.57 -24.47
CA ARG A 767 2.13 -8.49 -23.51
C ARG A 767 3.40 -7.73 -23.86
N LEU A 768 3.28 -6.43 -24.04
CA LEU A 768 4.36 -5.56 -24.49
C LEU A 768 4.74 -4.55 -23.42
N PHE A 769 6.04 -4.28 -23.35
CA PHE A 769 6.60 -3.15 -22.65
C PHE A 769 7.33 -2.29 -23.67
N PHE A 770 7.03 -1.00 -23.70
CA PHE A 770 7.76 -0.08 -24.56
C PHE A 770 8.43 1.00 -23.72
N GLU A 771 9.56 1.45 -24.23
CA GLU A 771 10.33 2.57 -23.70
C GLU A 771 10.60 3.53 -24.87
N ALA A 772 10.28 4.80 -24.72
CA ALA A 772 10.64 5.83 -25.69
C ALA A 772 11.29 7.01 -24.99
N THR A 773 12.38 7.53 -25.56
CA THR A 773 13.17 8.59 -24.93
C THR A 773 13.53 9.64 -25.97
N ALA A 774 13.32 10.91 -25.63
CA ALA A 774 13.73 12.03 -26.47
C ALA A 774 15.24 12.29 -26.31
N LEU A 775 16.03 11.82 -27.28
CA LEU A 775 17.48 11.96 -27.31
C LEU A 775 17.93 13.41 -27.59
N GLN A 776 17.18 14.13 -28.42
CA GLN A 776 17.50 15.50 -28.79
C GLN A 776 16.21 16.32 -28.90
N VAL A 777 16.16 17.50 -28.27
CA VAL A 777 15.01 18.40 -28.36
C VAL A 777 15.52 19.81 -28.67
N THR A 778 15.12 20.35 -29.81
CA THR A 778 15.41 21.73 -30.25
C THR A 778 14.13 22.39 -30.72
N SER A 779 14.16 23.71 -30.94
CA SER A 779 12.99 24.48 -31.41
C SER A 779 12.47 24.08 -32.80
N ARG A 780 13.23 23.29 -33.57
CA ARG A 780 12.85 22.82 -34.92
C ARG A 780 12.94 21.32 -35.11
N LYS A 781 13.53 20.57 -34.18
CA LYS A 781 13.81 19.15 -34.35
C LYS A 781 13.73 18.40 -33.03
N VAL A 782 13.05 17.26 -33.02
CA VAL A 782 13.05 16.30 -31.93
C VAL A 782 13.48 14.93 -32.45
N VAL A 783 14.43 14.28 -31.76
CA VAL A 783 14.89 12.93 -32.07
C VAL A 783 14.48 12.02 -30.92
N ILE A 784 13.77 10.95 -31.23
CA ILE A 784 13.27 9.97 -30.28
C ILE A 784 13.80 8.60 -30.65
N GLU A 785 14.22 7.86 -29.65
CA GLU A 785 14.43 6.43 -29.73
C GLU A 785 13.28 5.72 -29.02
N CYS A 786 12.73 4.69 -29.63
CA CYS A 786 11.69 3.84 -29.05
C CYS A 786 12.08 2.37 -29.17
N MET A 787 11.93 1.62 -28.09
CA MET A 787 12.21 0.21 -27.98
C MET A 787 10.97 -0.52 -27.48
N LEU A 788 10.66 -1.64 -28.11
CA LEU A 788 9.50 -2.47 -27.80
C LEU A 788 9.98 -3.87 -27.40
N TYR A 789 9.54 -4.35 -26.25
CA TYR A 789 9.94 -5.62 -25.65
C TYR A 789 8.73 -6.54 -25.45
N ASP A 790 8.95 -7.85 -25.62
CA ASP A 790 8.04 -8.87 -25.12
C ASP A 790 8.27 -9.04 -23.62
N THR A 791 7.22 -8.83 -22.83
CA THR A 791 7.32 -8.86 -21.36
C THR A 791 7.41 -10.28 -20.78
N ILE A 792 7.04 -11.30 -21.56
CA ILE A 792 7.11 -12.69 -21.12
C ILE A 792 8.54 -13.20 -21.34
N THR A 793 9.13 -12.91 -22.49
CA THR A 793 10.46 -13.41 -22.87
C THR A 793 11.60 -12.43 -22.57
N GLY A 794 11.29 -11.14 -22.33
CA GLY A 794 12.28 -10.07 -22.18
C GLY A 794 12.97 -9.67 -23.48
N MET A 795 12.59 -10.25 -24.62
CA MET A 795 13.27 -10.04 -25.89
C MET A 795 12.86 -8.70 -26.51
N LEU A 796 13.84 -7.93 -26.99
CA LEU A 796 13.61 -6.74 -27.81
C LEU A 796 13.01 -7.15 -29.15
N LEU A 797 11.83 -6.65 -29.47
CA LEU A 797 11.08 -6.96 -30.69
C LEU A 797 11.40 -5.96 -31.80
N LEU A 798 11.24 -4.67 -31.48
CA LEU A 798 11.43 -3.57 -32.42
C LEU A 798 12.24 -2.46 -31.76
N GLN A 799 13.10 -1.83 -32.55
CA GLN A 799 13.78 -0.60 -32.20
C GLN A 799 13.49 0.42 -33.30
N ALA A 800 13.08 1.62 -32.91
CA ALA A 800 12.76 2.69 -33.82
C ALA A 800 13.47 3.98 -33.45
N GLN A 801 13.90 4.72 -34.46
CA GLN A 801 14.38 6.07 -34.32
C GLN A 801 13.49 6.99 -35.15
N ALA A 802 12.85 7.94 -34.47
CA ALA A 802 11.94 8.91 -35.07
C ALA A 802 12.57 10.31 -35.02
N ILE A 803 12.63 10.98 -36.16
CA ILE A 803 13.16 12.34 -36.29
C ILE A 803 12.01 13.24 -36.73
N PHE A 804 11.53 14.07 -35.81
CA PHE A 804 10.49 15.07 -36.05
C PHE A 804 11.14 16.40 -36.39
N VAL A 805 10.75 17.02 -37.51
CA VAL A 805 11.18 18.37 -37.90
C VAL A 805 9.96 19.28 -37.97
N PHE A 806 9.93 20.30 -37.12
CA PHE A 806 8.81 21.24 -36.99
C PHE A 806 8.94 22.42 -37.96
N MET A 807 7.84 22.76 -38.64
CA MET A 807 7.74 23.81 -39.66
C MET A 807 6.50 24.70 -39.44
N PRO A 808 6.55 26.01 -39.77
CA PRO A 808 5.39 26.89 -39.67
C PRO A 808 4.24 26.47 -40.62
N LEU A 809 2.98 26.57 -40.16
CA LEU A 809 1.77 26.24 -40.94
C LEU A 809 1.69 27.02 -42.27
N ALA A 810 2.21 28.24 -42.28
CA ALA A 810 2.28 29.07 -43.49
C ALA A 810 3.11 28.44 -44.63
N ALA A 811 4.07 27.57 -44.29
CA ALA A 811 4.85 26.79 -45.25
C ALA A 811 4.08 25.59 -45.83
N ILE A 812 2.94 25.22 -45.24
CA ILE A 812 2.14 24.02 -45.56
C ILE A 812 0.95 24.35 -46.49
N LYS A 813 0.76 25.62 -46.89
CA LYS A 813 -0.41 26.07 -47.68
C LYS A 813 -0.75 25.13 -48.84
N SER A 814 -2.01 24.66 -48.85
CA SER A 814 -2.57 23.77 -49.86
C SER A 814 -2.45 24.41 -51.24
N ALA A 815 -1.90 23.67 -52.20
CA ALA A 815 -2.18 23.96 -53.59
C ALA A 815 -3.68 23.68 -53.81
N LYS A 816 -4.52 24.72 -53.77
CA LYS A 816 -5.84 24.68 -54.41
C LYS A 816 -5.62 24.65 -55.92
N ALA A 817 -5.14 23.52 -56.43
CA ALA A 817 -5.13 23.25 -57.85
C ALA A 817 -6.41 22.48 -58.16
N GLU A 818 -7.28 23.06 -58.99
CA GLU A 818 -8.42 22.36 -59.57
C GLU A 818 -7.95 21.01 -60.14
N PRO A 819 -8.72 19.93 -59.97
CA PRO A 819 -8.39 18.64 -60.56
C PRO A 819 -8.41 18.78 -62.08
N LYS A 820 -7.24 18.97 -62.71
CA LYS A 820 -7.11 18.70 -64.14
C LYS A 820 -7.44 17.23 -64.35
N SER A 821 -8.41 16.96 -65.21
CA SER A 821 -8.73 15.60 -65.69
C SER A 821 -7.43 14.97 -66.18
N ILE A 822 -7.01 13.92 -65.48
CA ILE A 822 -5.85 13.13 -65.85
C ILE A 822 -6.29 12.29 -67.05
N GLU A 823 -5.75 12.56 -68.24
CA GLU A 823 -5.97 11.77 -69.45
C GLU A 823 -5.51 10.31 -69.24
N ASP A 824 -6.30 9.37 -69.75
CA ASP A 824 -6.23 7.90 -69.61
C ASP A 824 -4.96 7.21 -70.18
N ASN A 825 -3.81 7.87 -70.23
CA ASN A 825 -2.56 7.28 -70.75
C ASN A 825 -1.68 6.69 -69.63
N TYR A 826 -2.24 5.79 -68.81
CA TYR A 826 -1.56 5.17 -67.65
C TYR A 826 -1.21 3.69 -67.82
N GLU A 827 -1.33 3.13 -69.02
CA GLU A 827 -0.87 1.76 -69.28
C GLU A 827 0.67 1.71 -69.30
N LEU A 828 1.24 0.94 -68.37
CA LEU A 828 2.64 0.49 -68.49
C LEU A 828 2.71 -0.42 -69.73
N SER A 829 3.64 -0.17 -70.65
CA SER A 829 3.89 -1.07 -71.78
C SER A 829 4.26 -2.45 -71.21
N SER A 830 3.56 -3.52 -71.63
CA SER A 830 3.64 -4.89 -71.06
C SER A 830 3.12 -5.06 -69.62
N SER A 831 1.95 -4.50 -69.29
CA SER A 831 1.34 -4.64 -67.95
C SER A 831 0.08 -5.50 -67.91
N GLN A 832 -0.10 -6.20 -66.79
CA GLN A 832 -1.33 -6.91 -66.43
C GLN A 832 -2.07 -6.06 -65.39
N ALA A 833 -3.39 -5.91 -65.57
CA ALA A 833 -4.24 -5.28 -64.56
C ALA A 833 -4.24 -6.12 -63.27
N LEU A 834 -4.16 -5.47 -62.12
CA LEU A 834 -4.29 -6.13 -60.82
C LEU A 834 -5.71 -6.70 -60.65
N SER A 835 -5.83 -7.88 -60.04
CA SER A 835 -7.14 -8.45 -59.72
C SER A 835 -7.85 -7.64 -58.63
N GLU A 836 -9.18 -7.73 -58.57
CA GLU A 836 -10.00 -7.07 -57.54
C GLU A 836 -9.53 -7.43 -56.13
N ASN A 837 -9.13 -8.69 -55.89
CA ASN A 837 -8.55 -9.12 -54.62
C ASN A 837 -7.17 -8.50 -54.32
N ALA A 838 -6.33 -8.29 -55.34
CA ALA A 838 -5.01 -7.67 -55.17
C ALA A 838 -5.14 -6.15 -54.91
N LEU A 839 -6.10 -5.50 -55.57
CA LEU A 839 -6.49 -4.12 -55.28
C LEU A 839 -7.05 -4.03 -53.85
N TYR A 840 -7.95 -4.93 -53.46
CA TYR A 840 -8.48 -4.99 -52.09
C TYR A 840 -7.38 -5.18 -51.05
N ALA A 841 -6.39 -6.03 -51.31
CA ALA A 841 -5.24 -6.25 -50.42
C ALA A 841 -4.35 -5.00 -50.25
N LEU A 842 -4.18 -4.18 -51.30
CA LEU A 842 -3.52 -2.87 -51.17
C LEU A 842 -4.33 -1.91 -50.28
N GLY A 843 -5.66 -2.05 -50.30
CA GLY A 843 -6.61 -1.23 -49.55
C GLY A 843 -6.85 -1.67 -48.10
N GLN A 844 -6.32 -2.82 -47.67
CA GLN A 844 -6.31 -3.22 -46.26
C GLN A 844 -5.36 -2.31 -45.47
N VAL A 845 -5.85 -1.10 -45.21
CA VAL A 845 -5.34 -0.26 -44.13
C VAL A 845 -5.98 -0.77 -42.86
N MET A 846 -5.24 -0.70 -41.76
CA MET A 846 -5.61 -1.24 -40.46
C MET A 846 -7.09 -1.09 -40.12
N SER A 847 -7.65 -2.10 -39.45
CA SER A 847 -9.05 -2.16 -39.01
C SER A 847 -9.53 -1.02 -38.11
N PHE A 848 -8.64 -0.11 -37.72
CA PHE A 848 -8.92 1.07 -36.90
C PHE A 848 -9.52 2.24 -37.67
N LEU A 849 -9.39 2.28 -39.01
CA LEU A 849 -10.10 3.28 -39.80
C LEU A 849 -11.58 2.90 -39.94
N PRO A 850 -12.51 3.85 -39.77
CA PRO A 850 -13.92 3.58 -40.05
C PRO A 850 -14.02 3.01 -41.46
N HIS A 851 -14.64 1.83 -41.60
CA HIS A 851 -14.82 1.12 -42.86
C HIS A 851 -15.43 2.03 -43.91
N ASN A 852 -14.58 2.67 -44.71
CA ASN A 852 -14.93 3.42 -45.91
C ASN A 852 -13.68 3.47 -46.80
N THR A 853 -13.51 2.35 -47.50
CA THR A 853 -12.96 2.22 -48.86
C THR A 853 -11.90 3.24 -49.26
N ILE A 854 -10.64 2.81 -49.22
CA ILE A 854 -9.76 3.16 -50.33
C ILE A 854 -10.44 2.63 -51.60
N VAL A 855 -10.93 3.53 -52.44
CA VAL A 855 -11.50 3.15 -53.73
C VAL A 855 -10.32 3.08 -54.70
N HIS A 856 -9.96 1.86 -55.06
CA HIS A 856 -8.96 1.63 -56.11
C HIS A 856 -9.63 1.85 -57.46
N LYS A 857 -9.15 2.83 -58.23
CA LYS A 857 -9.67 3.07 -59.58
C LYS A 857 -9.06 2.11 -60.60
N ALA A 858 -7.75 1.88 -60.48
CA ALA A 858 -6.99 0.99 -61.36
C ALA A 858 -5.61 0.71 -60.76
N GLY A 859 -5.04 -0.44 -61.09
CA GLY A 859 -3.65 -0.76 -60.75
C GLY A 859 -3.06 -1.72 -61.76
N TRP A 860 -1.77 -1.53 -62.03
CA TRP A 860 -1.02 -2.23 -63.07
C TRP A 860 0.24 -2.82 -62.45
N LEU A 861 0.52 -4.06 -62.82
CA LEU A 861 1.76 -4.74 -62.53
C LEU A 861 2.42 -5.11 -63.85
N SER A 862 3.67 -4.71 -64.05
CA SER A 862 4.43 -5.18 -65.21
C SER A 862 5.20 -6.44 -64.82
N ASN A 863 4.95 -7.52 -65.57
CA ASN A 863 5.63 -8.81 -65.35
C ASN A 863 7.13 -8.73 -65.69
N ASP A 864 7.52 -7.83 -66.59
CA ASP A 864 8.91 -7.69 -67.05
C ASP A 864 9.70 -6.57 -66.33
N SER A 865 9.05 -5.62 -65.63
CA SER A 865 9.72 -4.39 -65.19
C SER A 865 9.83 -4.13 -63.68
N LYS A 866 9.70 -5.14 -62.80
CA LYS A 866 9.96 -4.97 -61.34
C LYS A 866 9.20 -3.78 -60.72
N HIS A 867 8.05 -3.44 -61.29
CA HIS A 867 7.34 -2.17 -61.10
C HIS A 867 5.85 -2.41 -60.86
N LEU A 868 5.32 -1.81 -59.80
CA LEU A 868 3.90 -1.77 -59.46
C LEU A 868 3.44 -0.32 -59.41
N ARG A 869 2.29 -0.03 -60.05
CA ARG A 869 1.62 1.26 -59.95
C ARG A 869 0.15 1.07 -59.64
N ALA A 870 -0.37 1.81 -58.65
CA ALA A 870 -1.78 1.79 -58.29
C ALA A 870 -2.31 3.22 -58.08
N VAL A 871 -3.56 3.46 -58.48
CA VAL A 871 -4.27 4.71 -58.21
C VAL A 871 -5.28 4.48 -57.08
N VAL A 872 -5.10 5.26 -56.02
CA VAL A 872 -5.84 5.16 -54.76
C VAL A 872 -6.56 6.48 -54.50
N ASP A 873 -7.84 6.38 -54.18
CA ASP A 873 -8.62 7.48 -53.61
C ASP A 873 -8.86 7.22 -52.13
N PHE A 874 -8.51 8.20 -51.30
CA PHE A 874 -8.91 8.23 -49.90
C PHE A 874 -10.29 8.89 -49.84
N GLY A 875 -11.32 8.16 -49.37
CA GLY A 875 -12.71 8.65 -49.40
C GLY A 875 -12.96 9.94 -48.61
N ASP A 876 -14.09 10.58 -48.87
CA ASP A 876 -14.45 11.94 -48.38
C ASP A 876 -14.54 12.08 -46.85
N ASN A 877 -14.54 10.96 -46.12
CA ASN A 877 -14.67 10.91 -44.65
C ASN A 877 -13.33 10.96 -43.89
N LEU A 878 -12.19 11.04 -44.58
CA LEU A 878 -10.90 11.39 -43.96
C LEU A 878 -10.84 12.91 -43.73
N SER A 879 -11.75 13.43 -42.91
CA SER A 879 -11.84 14.86 -42.57
C SER A 879 -11.18 15.15 -41.22
N GLY A 880 -10.15 15.98 -41.23
CA GLY A 880 -9.37 16.49 -40.10
C GLY A 880 -8.55 17.69 -40.57
N PRO A 881 -7.84 18.46 -39.72
CA PRO A 881 -7.01 19.57 -40.19
C PRO A 881 -5.88 19.08 -41.14
N PRO A 882 -5.24 19.95 -41.96
CA PRO A 882 -4.21 19.61 -42.97
C PRO A 882 -2.96 18.84 -42.48
N ILE A 883 -2.90 18.55 -41.18
CA ILE A 883 -1.80 17.96 -40.43
C ILE A 883 -2.06 16.46 -40.14
N TYR A 884 -3.22 15.92 -40.52
CA TYR A 884 -3.83 14.74 -39.86
C TYR A 884 -4.04 13.51 -40.77
N VAL A 885 -3.16 13.24 -41.75
CA VAL A 885 -3.08 11.88 -42.31
C VAL A 885 -1.95 11.15 -41.60
N HIS A 886 -2.33 10.32 -40.63
CA HIS A 886 -1.45 9.49 -39.79
C HIS A 886 -0.29 8.89 -40.61
N GLY A 887 0.94 9.13 -40.19
CA GLY A 887 2.13 8.61 -40.89
C GLY A 887 2.04 7.09 -41.07
N GLY A 888 1.75 6.37 -40.00
CA GLY A 888 1.57 4.92 -39.97
C GLY A 888 0.59 4.37 -41.02
N ILE A 889 -0.48 5.09 -41.35
CA ILE A 889 -1.41 4.67 -42.41
C ILE A 889 -0.71 4.68 -43.77
N LEU A 890 -0.03 5.78 -44.11
CA LEU A 890 0.66 5.94 -45.39
C LEU A 890 1.83 4.96 -45.52
N GLY A 891 2.57 4.74 -44.43
CA GLY A 891 3.62 3.73 -44.35
C GLY A 891 3.07 2.31 -44.59
N THR A 892 1.91 1.98 -44.03
CA THR A 892 1.25 0.67 -44.20
C THR A 892 0.81 0.45 -45.65
N VAL A 893 0.20 1.47 -46.28
CA VAL A 893 -0.20 1.40 -47.70
C VAL A 893 1.01 1.13 -48.60
N LEU A 894 2.11 1.86 -48.39
CA LEU A 894 3.34 1.65 -49.15
C LEU A 894 3.96 0.28 -48.85
N PHE A 895 3.85 -0.23 -47.63
CA PHE A 895 4.34 -1.56 -47.29
C PHE A 895 3.52 -2.66 -47.97
N ASN A 896 2.20 -2.54 -48.00
CA ASN A 896 1.34 -3.48 -48.71
C ASN A 896 1.69 -3.53 -50.20
N ALA A 897 1.98 -2.37 -50.80
CA ALA A 897 2.47 -2.29 -52.17
C ALA A 897 3.83 -2.99 -52.35
N SER A 898 4.77 -2.76 -51.43
CA SER A 898 6.07 -3.43 -51.43
C SER A 898 5.96 -4.94 -51.26
N ALA A 899 5.11 -5.42 -50.36
CA ALA A 899 4.87 -6.83 -50.07
C ALA A 899 4.19 -7.55 -51.25
N LEU A 900 3.23 -6.89 -51.91
CA LEU A 900 2.57 -7.42 -53.09
C LEU A 900 3.56 -7.56 -54.26
N LEU A 901 4.38 -6.53 -54.50
CA LEU A 901 5.42 -6.56 -55.52
C LEU A 901 6.48 -7.63 -55.23
N PHE A 902 6.94 -7.74 -53.98
CA PHE A 902 7.88 -8.78 -53.54
C PHE A 902 7.32 -10.19 -53.79
N THR A 903 6.07 -10.43 -53.36
CA THR A 903 5.43 -11.75 -53.48
C THR A 903 5.28 -12.15 -54.93
N ARG A 904 4.93 -11.20 -55.80
CA ARG A 904 4.80 -11.45 -57.24
C ARG A 904 6.13 -11.65 -57.94
N PHE A 905 7.16 -10.91 -57.56
CA PHE A 905 8.49 -11.01 -58.17
C PHE A 905 9.23 -12.30 -57.77
N THR A 906 9.15 -12.68 -56.49
CA THR A 906 9.90 -13.83 -55.95
C THR A 906 9.09 -15.13 -55.96
N GLY A 907 7.76 -15.05 -56.01
CA GLY A 907 6.86 -16.18 -55.78
C GLY A 907 6.80 -16.65 -54.32
N ILE A 908 7.45 -15.95 -53.40
CA ILE A 908 7.48 -16.24 -51.96
C ILE A 908 6.51 -15.29 -51.28
N ASP A 909 5.62 -15.82 -50.42
CA ASP A 909 4.69 -14.98 -49.67
C ASP A 909 5.47 -14.00 -48.77
N ALA A 910 5.26 -12.69 -48.94
CA ALA A 910 5.89 -11.67 -48.11
C ALA A 910 5.64 -11.88 -46.61
N LYS A 911 4.52 -12.53 -46.22
CA LYS A 911 4.24 -12.87 -44.81
C LYS A 911 5.14 -13.98 -44.26
N SER A 912 5.82 -14.74 -45.12
CA SER A 912 6.71 -15.85 -44.75
C SER A 912 8.19 -15.43 -44.65
N VAL A 913 8.50 -14.15 -44.88
CA VAL A 913 9.86 -13.62 -45.01
C VAL A 913 10.02 -12.42 -44.07
N ASP A 914 11.20 -12.28 -43.44
CA ASP A 914 11.43 -11.17 -42.52
C ASP A 914 11.76 -9.86 -43.24
N ALA A 915 10.91 -8.84 -43.04
CA ALA A 915 11.18 -7.46 -43.39
C ALA A 915 12.06 -6.81 -42.30
N SER A 916 13.38 -6.98 -42.41
CA SER A 916 14.35 -6.67 -41.34
C SER A 916 14.54 -5.17 -41.09
N GLU A 917 14.44 -4.35 -42.13
CA GLU A 917 14.60 -2.89 -42.05
C GLU A 917 13.51 -2.17 -42.85
N ARG A 918 12.91 -1.16 -42.22
CA ARG A 918 11.92 -0.27 -42.83
C ARG A 918 12.34 1.19 -42.59
N ASP A 919 12.57 1.92 -43.68
CA ASP A 919 12.94 3.33 -43.65
C ASP A 919 11.83 4.15 -44.31
N ILE A 920 11.07 4.87 -43.48
CA ILE A 920 9.92 5.67 -43.91
C ILE A 920 10.30 7.15 -43.83
N ASN A 921 10.22 7.82 -44.98
CA ASN A 921 10.49 9.25 -45.09
C ASN A 921 9.21 9.98 -45.51
N TYR A 922 8.77 10.91 -44.66
CA TYR A 922 7.64 11.80 -44.95
C TYR A 922 8.18 13.14 -45.43
N HIS A 923 7.91 13.48 -46.69
CA HIS A 923 8.43 14.67 -47.36
C HIS A 923 7.45 15.85 -47.31
N ASN A 924 6.15 15.58 -47.39
CA ASN A 924 5.09 16.61 -47.39
C ASN A 924 3.81 16.06 -46.73
N GLY A 925 3.02 16.94 -46.09
CA GLY A 925 1.70 16.58 -45.59
C GLY A 925 0.73 16.24 -46.73
N VAL A 926 -0.06 15.16 -46.58
CA VAL A 926 -1.06 14.73 -47.57
C VAL A 926 -2.33 15.58 -47.39
N PRO A 927 -2.83 16.27 -48.44
CA PRO A 927 -4.09 17.02 -48.36
C PRO A 927 -5.27 16.07 -48.10
N LEU A 928 -6.27 16.47 -47.32
CA LEU A 928 -7.40 15.59 -46.95
C LEU A 928 -8.40 15.34 -48.10
N GLU A 929 -8.35 16.16 -49.14
CA GLU A 929 -9.15 15.99 -50.35
C GLU A 929 -8.25 15.40 -51.44
N CYS A 930 -8.05 14.08 -51.41
CA CYS A 930 -7.13 13.39 -52.30
C CYS A 930 -7.82 12.32 -53.15
N GLN A 931 -8.42 12.78 -54.23
CA GLN A 931 -8.65 11.94 -55.40
C GLN A 931 -7.36 11.87 -56.25
N ASN A 932 -7.15 10.72 -56.90
CA ASN A 932 -6.09 10.39 -57.85
C ASN A 932 -4.66 10.39 -57.26
N ILE A 933 -4.45 9.74 -56.12
CA ILE A 933 -3.09 9.49 -55.61
C ILE A 933 -2.48 8.31 -56.34
N THR A 934 -1.22 8.44 -56.74
CA THR A 934 -0.44 7.36 -57.35
C THR A 934 0.51 6.74 -56.33
N ILE A 935 0.39 5.44 -56.13
CA ILE A 935 1.38 4.60 -55.46
C ILE A 935 2.27 4.01 -56.56
N ASP A 936 3.57 4.09 -56.36
CA ASP A 936 4.57 3.58 -57.30
C ASP A 936 5.63 2.81 -56.50
N ALA A 937 5.78 1.52 -56.74
CA ALA A 937 6.72 0.64 -56.05
C ALA A 937 7.66 -0.05 -57.04
N THR A 938 8.96 -0.07 -56.73
CA THR A 938 10.02 -0.58 -57.59
C THR A 938 11.01 -1.43 -56.81
N ILE A 939 11.46 -2.54 -57.38
CA ILE A 939 12.58 -3.29 -56.80
C ILE A 939 13.89 -2.63 -57.25
N ASN A 940 14.61 -2.03 -56.30
CA ASN A 940 15.84 -1.30 -56.59
C ASN A 940 17.06 -2.24 -56.58
N GLU A 941 17.10 -3.19 -55.65
CA GLU A 941 18.21 -4.12 -55.47
C GLU A 941 17.65 -5.51 -55.20
N ALA A 942 18.16 -6.51 -55.90
CA ALA A 942 17.82 -7.91 -55.69
C ALA A 942 19.10 -8.73 -55.69
N SER A 943 19.32 -9.49 -54.62
CA SER A 943 20.45 -10.39 -54.42
C SER A 943 19.92 -11.77 -54.03
N SER A 944 20.81 -12.77 -53.97
CA SER A 944 20.42 -14.11 -53.55
C SER A 944 19.88 -14.16 -52.11
N SER A 945 20.22 -13.20 -51.25
CA SER A 945 19.85 -13.17 -49.83
C SER A 945 18.87 -12.06 -49.45
N GLN A 946 18.78 -10.97 -50.22
CA GLN A 946 17.96 -9.80 -49.90
C GLN A 946 17.31 -9.18 -51.12
N VAL A 947 16.07 -8.72 -50.96
CA VAL A 947 15.33 -7.94 -51.96
C VAL A 947 14.88 -6.62 -51.35
N THR A 948 15.26 -5.52 -51.97
CA THR A 948 14.93 -4.17 -51.52
C THR A 948 13.89 -3.54 -52.43
N VAL A 949 12.73 -3.22 -51.86
CA VAL A 949 11.63 -2.54 -52.56
C VAL A 949 11.56 -1.08 -52.11
N PHE A 950 11.45 -0.17 -53.07
CA PHE A 950 11.24 1.25 -52.85
C PHE A 950 9.86 1.64 -53.33
N ALA A 951 9.01 2.10 -52.42
CA ALA A 951 7.66 2.55 -52.70
C ALA A 951 7.53 4.05 -52.42
N LYS A 952 6.77 4.75 -53.26
CA LYS A 952 6.52 6.19 -53.14
C LYS A 952 5.06 6.52 -53.37
N LEU A 953 4.60 7.57 -52.68
CA LEU A 953 3.25 8.13 -52.79
C LEU A 953 3.33 9.51 -53.42
N VAL A 954 2.68 9.70 -54.57
CA VAL A 954 2.79 10.90 -55.42
C VAL A 954 1.40 11.39 -55.84
N ARG A 955 1.21 12.71 -55.91
CA ARG A 955 0.04 13.36 -56.54
C ARG A 955 0.51 14.56 -57.36
N GLN A 956 0.10 14.66 -58.62
CA GLN A 956 0.47 15.78 -59.52
C GLN A 956 1.98 16.11 -59.48
N GLN A 957 2.84 15.08 -59.56
CA GLN A 957 4.31 15.16 -59.47
C GLN A 957 4.90 15.56 -58.10
N LYS A 958 4.08 15.84 -57.08
CA LYS A 958 4.55 16.11 -55.71
C LYS A 958 4.70 14.81 -54.92
N LEU A 959 5.88 14.61 -54.32
CA LEU A 959 6.22 13.45 -53.48
C LEU A 959 5.77 13.68 -52.03
N PHE A 960 5.02 12.75 -51.46
CA PHE A 960 4.50 12.85 -50.09
C PHE A 960 5.24 11.94 -49.12
N THR A 961 5.31 10.65 -49.45
CA THR A 961 5.93 9.64 -48.58
C THR A 961 6.74 8.67 -49.43
N THR A 962 7.87 8.22 -48.92
CA THR A 962 8.64 7.12 -49.49
C THR A 962 8.90 6.08 -48.41
N LEU A 963 8.86 4.80 -48.79
CA LEU A 963 9.19 3.66 -47.95
C LEU A 963 10.26 2.84 -48.67
N LYS A 964 11.37 2.57 -47.99
CA LYS A 964 12.32 1.52 -48.38
C LYS A 964 12.11 0.32 -47.46
N THR A 965 11.88 -0.85 -48.04
CA THR A 965 11.69 -2.11 -47.32
C THR A 965 12.70 -3.14 -47.78
N THR A 966 13.46 -3.71 -46.85
CA THR A 966 14.43 -4.78 -47.13
C THR A 966 13.87 -6.11 -46.63
N PHE A 967 13.60 -7.03 -47.55
CA PHE A 967 13.16 -8.40 -47.26
C PHE A 967 14.37 -9.33 -47.24
N THR A 968 14.54 -10.10 -46.16
CA THR A 968 15.65 -11.05 -45.98
C THR A 968 15.18 -12.47 -46.24
N LEU A 969 15.74 -13.13 -47.25
CA LEU A 969 15.31 -14.46 -47.68
C LEU A 969 15.89 -15.56 -46.76
N PRO A 970 15.08 -16.53 -46.32
CA PRO A 970 15.52 -17.59 -45.41
C PRO A 970 16.50 -18.60 -46.05
N ILE A 971 16.50 -18.72 -47.39
CA ILE A 971 17.40 -19.60 -48.15
C ILE A 971 17.84 -18.84 -49.41
N PRO A 972 19.14 -18.84 -49.79
CA PRO A 972 19.59 -18.21 -51.02
C PRO A 972 18.94 -18.84 -52.25
N THR A 973 17.96 -18.16 -52.84
CA THR A 973 17.24 -18.69 -54.01
C THR A 973 17.99 -18.40 -55.30
N THR A 974 18.28 -19.44 -56.08
CA THR A 974 18.85 -19.35 -57.44
C THR A 974 17.85 -18.90 -58.52
N LYS A 975 16.59 -18.66 -58.13
CA LYS A 975 15.51 -18.18 -59.02
C LYS A 975 15.49 -16.65 -59.21
N LEU A 976 16.30 -15.90 -58.46
CA LEU A 976 16.31 -14.44 -58.41
C LEU A 976 17.30 -13.80 -59.40
#